data_AF-A0A7C3BCH1-F1
#
_entry.id   AF-A0A7C3BCH1-F1
#
_cell.length_a   1.000
_cell.length_b   1.000
_cell.length_c   1.000
_cell.angle_alpha   90.00
_cell.angle_beta   90.00
_cell.angle_gamma   90.00
#
_symmetry.space_group_name_H-M   'P 1'
#
loop_
_entity.id
_entity.type
_entity.pdbx_description
1 polymer ?
#
loop_
_entity_poly.entity_id
_entity_poly.type
_entity_poly.pdbx_seq_one_letter_code
_entity_poly.pdbx_strand_id
1 'polypeptide(L)'
;MTKSFAFSVCAALALLAASCAQPLGPSGAPTPLPVSSPTPMPSAEVLFAALAPDGTQSVDLVLLDIVTGHAETLQTVSMTRRDDGSFQASLIIPVGSLLHYRYVRRSPGTADEINSYGELIPYRLAYIPGPGQYTDNIAAWSDGAYQGETGRILGHLRDAVSDEPLPFLMISAAGMLTFSDSEGAFRLENLPIGIHQVVVASPTGAYHPVQQGAAIATDRTTPVEFRLQPAEPVRLTLQVTVPSDTIPGVPVRVAGNIRQLGARFDLQQDASIHFPTDMPTLFAVDNTHFVMLTEVHAGMDLRYKYTLGDGYWNAERQGDGSFLTRQVIVPNEDLTLIDTVSTWHTPEGGSLMFRLSVPENTPEGETIGVQFNRNGWVDPLEMWRLGRYEWLYTLYSPLDMDEPLQYRYCRNMQCGAAGTPADLGPEGIQGALTEASINQNMNDVVTAWRWWDQTAPPASVVAPPIIPRPDLEVGVEFISAYDPSWNLVLPHAWDEILNFGSNAVTLSPAWVWEHSQPNPVLSFDPSITPYPDELIGAIADAQQLDLSVGLRAMTLPEGEAFTTWWGNSIHSDDWWAVWFEEYRSFALTLASLANQADVSKLILGGPEVGPSLPGGLLPDGSESDVPKNAETRWREIVDDVRTIYSGTLAFEIELGAELQTPPPFLDAFDEIHLYWHAPLTDAIDPEFEALQEQAASALQQVFAAHPVFSQKPLILIVEYLSVYASQTGCPPALDESCRPASDFQHGAIADPDLVVNLEGQTEALNAVLLAAYARSEIEGFYVRGYDPTMPMQDKSASIHGKPSRDLLWYWYPRITGIAGDAEP
;
A
#
# COMPACT_ATOMS: atom_id res chain seq x y z
N MET A 1 67.05 29.53 -5.41
CA MET A 1 67.26 30.80 -4.69
C MET A 1 67.05 30.52 -3.20
N THR A 2 68.10 30.16 -2.44
CA THR A 2 68.89 31.05 -1.53
C THR A 2 68.04 31.67 -0.43
N LYS A 3 68.21 31.50 0.90
CA LYS A 3 69.30 31.13 1.85
C LYS A 3 68.60 30.65 3.16
N SER A 4 69.03 29.67 3.97
CA SER A 4 70.28 29.45 4.73
C SER A 4 70.53 30.39 5.93
N PHE A 5 70.33 29.81 7.13
CA PHE A 5 71.14 29.76 8.36
C PHE A 5 71.74 31.01 9.08
N ALA A 6 71.52 30.98 10.40
CA ALA A 6 72.42 31.23 11.55
C ALA A 6 72.76 32.66 12.02
N PHE A 7 72.65 32.83 13.36
CA PHE A 7 73.55 33.44 14.37
C PHE A 7 72.67 33.92 15.55
N SER A 8 72.99 33.84 16.84
CA SER A 8 74.06 33.23 17.62
C SER A 8 73.77 33.45 19.12
N VAL A 9 74.14 32.46 19.95
CA VAL A 9 74.92 32.59 21.21
C VAL A 9 74.48 33.64 22.25
N CYS A 10 74.07 33.18 23.45
CA CYS A 10 74.90 33.34 24.67
C CYS A 10 74.34 32.57 25.87
N ALA A 11 75.22 31.75 26.45
CA ALA A 11 75.04 31.08 27.72
C ALA A 11 75.28 32.02 28.90
N ALA A 12 74.54 31.85 29.99
CA ALA A 12 75.00 32.12 31.34
C ALA A 12 74.24 31.26 32.34
N LEU A 13 74.88 30.15 32.74
CA LEU A 13 74.61 29.44 33.98
C LEU A 13 74.74 30.40 35.17
N ALA A 14 73.75 30.41 36.06
CA ALA A 14 73.98 30.43 37.51
C ALA A 14 72.69 30.15 38.28
N LEU A 15 72.83 29.30 39.31
CA LEU A 15 71.92 29.07 40.45
C LEU A 15 70.87 27.96 40.31
N LEU A 16 71.40 26.75 40.50
CA LEU A 16 70.69 25.65 41.18
C LEU A 16 70.34 26.04 42.63
N ALA A 17 69.23 25.45 43.08
CA ALA A 17 68.76 25.23 44.45
C ALA A 17 67.77 26.23 45.05
N ALA A 18 66.48 26.04 44.73
CA ALA A 18 65.40 25.89 45.71
C ALA A 18 64.06 25.54 45.02
N SER A 19 63.25 24.75 45.72
CA SER A 19 61.80 24.54 45.53
C SER A 19 61.34 23.28 44.79
N CYS A 20 60.99 22.30 45.63
CA CYS A 20 59.86 21.37 45.60
C CYS A 20 58.93 21.34 44.37
N ALA A 21 58.62 20.10 43.99
CA ALA A 21 57.63 19.67 43.00
C ALA A 21 56.21 20.20 43.25
N GLN A 22 55.53 20.58 42.16
CA GLN A 22 54.07 20.56 42.02
C GLN A 22 53.69 19.80 40.73
N PRO A 23 52.62 18.99 40.75
CA PRO A 23 52.15 18.28 39.57
C PRO A 23 51.41 19.22 38.61
N LEU A 24 51.68 19.08 37.31
CA LEU A 24 50.92 19.71 36.22
C LEU A 24 49.50 19.13 36.20
N GLY A 25 48.50 19.98 36.36
CA GLY A 25 47.08 19.62 36.22
C GLY A 25 46.67 19.40 34.75
N PRO A 26 45.54 18.70 34.52
CA PRO A 26 45.09 18.33 33.18
C PRO A 26 44.58 19.54 32.38
N SER A 27 44.84 19.51 31.07
CA SER A 27 44.34 20.45 30.07
C SER A 27 42.81 20.55 30.12
N GLY A 28 42.29 21.78 30.17
CA GLY A 28 40.86 22.06 30.19
C GLY A 28 40.12 21.42 29.01
N ALA A 29 39.05 20.70 29.32
CA ALA A 29 38.06 20.23 28.35
C ALA A 29 37.43 21.42 27.61
N PRO A 30 37.03 21.26 26.33
CA PRO A 30 36.24 22.28 25.64
C PRO A 30 34.97 22.57 26.43
N THR A 31 34.68 23.84 26.62
CA THR A 31 33.46 24.31 27.29
C THR A 31 32.26 23.84 26.46
N PRO A 32 31.26 23.15 27.04
CA PRO A 32 30.06 22.81 26.31
C PRO A 32 29.40 24.10 25.80
N LEU A 33 29.08 24.14 24.50
CA LEU A 33 28.25 25.20 23.94
C LEU A 33 26.91 25.17 24.71
N PRO A 34 26.36 26.34 25.08
CA PRO A 34 25.05 26.38 25.72
C PRO A 34 24.03 25.76 24.76
N VAL A 35 23.38 24.68 25.19
CA VAL A 35 22.22 24.11 24.51
C VAL A 35 21.14 25.19 24.54
N SER A 36 20.80 25.75 23.38
CA SER A 36 19.67 26.65 23.24
C SER A 36 18.41 25.90 23.65
N SER A 37 17.73 26.37 24.70
CA SER A 37 16.35 25.94 24.94
C SER A 37 15.51 26.32 23.71
N PRO A 38 14.66 25.41 23.21
CA PRO A 38 13.85 25.72 22.03
C PRO A 38 13.00 26.96 22.33
N THR A 39 13.00 27.92 21.42
CA THR A 39 12.08 29.05 21.49
C THR A 39 10.66 28.48 21.39
N PRO A 40 9.72 28.81 22.30
CA PRO A 40 8.36 28.31 22.22
C PRO A 40 7.77 28.61 20.85
N MET A 41 7.14 27.60 20.22
CA MET A 41 6.42 27.81 18.96
C MET A 41 5.31 28.85 19.19
N PRO A 42 5.08 29.78 18.24
CA PRO A 42 3.95 30.69 18.35
C PRO A 42 2.66 29.86 18.39
N SER A 43 1.82 30.06 19.40
CA SER A 43 0.57 29.33 19.57
C SER A 43 -0.64 30.26 19.53
N ALA A 44 -1.78 29.70 19.13
CA ALA A 44 -3.07 30.36 19.09
C ALA A 44 -4.08 29.66 20.00
N GLU A 45 -4.96 30.44 20.63
CA GLU A 45 -6.15 29.92 21.28
C GLU A 45 -7.21 29.60 20.21
N VAL A 46 -7.67 28.36 20.18
CA VAL A 46 -8.68 27.87 19.25
C VAL A 46 -9.86 27.27 19.99
N LEU A 47 -11.06 27.44 19.44
CA LEU A 47 -12.31 26.92 19.99
C LEU A 47 -12.84 25.81 19.08
N PHE A 48 -12.94 24.59 19.61
CA PHE A 48 -13.67 23.51 18.95
C PHE A 48 -15.10 23.49 19.46
N ALA A 49 -16.06 23.45 18.53
CA ALA A 49 -17.48 23.35 18.80
C ALA A 49 -18.07 22.18 18.02
N ALA A 50 -18.72 21.23 18.68
CA ALA A 50 -19.33 20.08 18.04
C ALA A 50 -20.82 20.01 18.37
N LEU A 51 -21.67 19.87 17.36
CA LEU A 51 -23.06 19.47 17.55
C LEU A 51 -23.10 17.95 17.63
N ALA A 52 -23.62 17.41 18.74
CA ALA A 52 -23.73 15.97 18.96
C ALA A 52 -25.18 15.49 18.83
N PRO A 53 -25.41 14.20 18.51
CA PRO A 53 -26.73 13.60 18.51
C PRO A 53 -27.51 13.80 19.81
N ASP A 54 -28.83 13.87 19.71
CA ASP A 54 -29.72 14.02 20.87
C ASP A 54 -29.48 12.95 21.94
N GLY A 55 -29.61 13.34 23.21
CA GLY A 55 -29.35 12.46 24.35
C GLY A 55 -27.87 12.37 24.77
N THR A 56 -26.95 12.95 24.00
CA THR A 56 -25.54 13.07 24.38
C THR A 56 -25.38 13.98 25.59
N GLN A 57 -24.74 13.47 26.66
CA GLN A 57 -24.54 14.21 27.92
C GLN A 57 -23.11 14.71 28.08
N SER A 58 -22.13 13.96 27.60
CA SER A 58 -20.69 14.28 27.71
C SER A 58 -19.93 13.81 26.49
N VAL A 59 -19.06 14.67 25.96
CA VAL A 59 -18.18 14.41 24.81
C VAL A 59 -16.77 14.83 25.18
N ASP A 60 -15.80 14.01 24.79
CA ASP A 60 -14.39 14.35 24.80
C ASP A 60 -13.91 14.62 23.36
N LEU A 61 -13.07 15.64 23.19
CA LEU A 61 -12.26 15.87 22.00
C LEU A 61 -10.93 15.16 22.19
N VAL A 62 -10.57 14.26 21.27
CA VAL A 62 -9.35 13.46 21.34
C VAL A 62 -8.40 13.90 20.23
N LEU A 63 -7.25 14.47 20.58
CA LEU A 63 -6.15 14.75 19.65
C LEU A 63 -5.28 13.50 19.52
N LEU A 64 -5.04 13.04 18.30
CA LEU A 64 -4.44 11.74 18.01
C LEU A 64 -2.95 11.85 17.73
N ASP A 65 -2.21 10.83 18.15
CA ASP A 65 -0.78 10.68 17.89
C ASP A 65 -0.56 9.76 16.68
N ILE A 66 -0.89 10.27 15.49
CA ILE A 66 -0.82 9.45 14.27
C ILE A 66 0.58 8.90 13.96
N VAL A 67 1.65 9.51 14.50
CA VAL A 67 3.01 8.99 14.34
C VAL A 67 3.19 7.70 15.14
N THR A 68 2.53 7.60 16.30
CA THR A 68 2.53 6.37 17.11
C THR A 68 1.47 5.38 16.61
N GLY A 69 0.29 5.86 16.20
CA GLY A 69 -0.79 5.04 15.67
C GLY A 69 -2.16 5.69 15.91
N HIS A 70 -3.19 5.30 15.13
CA HIS A 70 -4.53 5.89 15.21
C HIS A 70 -5.24 5.65 16.56
N ALA A 71 -4.91 4.56 17.25
CA ALA A 71 -5.42 4.29 18.59
C ALA A 71 -4.79 5.18 19.68
N GLU A 72 -3.64 5.79 19.41
CA GLU A 72 -2.83 6.49 20.42
C GLU A 72 -3.22 7.97 20.52
N THR A 73 -3.25 8.48 21.75
CA THR A 73 -3.77 9.81 22.06
C THR A 73 -2.66 10.74 22.51
N LEU A 74 -2.56 11.91 21.86
CA LEU A 74 -1.72 13.01 22.34
C LEU A 74 -2.37 13.73 23.52
N GLN A 75 -3.67 14.02 23.40
CA GLN A 75 -4.40 14.78 24.41
C GLN A 75 -5.91 14.51 24.34
N THR A 76 -6.52 14.21 25.48
CA THR A 76 -8.00 14.19 25.62
C THR A 76 -8.46 15.46 26.33
N VAL A 77 -9.48 16.13 25.79
CA VAL A 77 -10.07 17.33 26.38
C VAL A 77 -11.57 17.17 26.50
N SER A 78 -12.07 17.15 27.73
CA SER A 78 -13.51 17.11 27.98
C SER A 78 -14.18 18.41 27.57
N MET A 79 -15.27 18.28 26.81
CA MET A 79 -16.00 19.41 26.27
C MET A 79 -17.12 19.87 27.20
N THR A 80 -17.36 21.18 27.21
CA THR A 80 -18.45 21.79 27.99
C THR A 80 -19.71 21.87 27.15
N ARG A 81 -20.78 21.21 27.60
CA ARG A 81 -22.11 21.28 26.97
C ARG A 81 -22.72 22.68 27.06
N ARG A 82 -23.40 23.12 26.00
CA ARG A 82 -24.11 24.39 25.87
C ARG A 82 -25.62 24.17 25.79
N ASP A 83 -26.38 25.25 25.95
CA ASP A 83 -27.85 25.21 26.01
C ASP A 83 -28.49 24.81 24.67
N ASP A 84 -27.79 25.05 23.56
CA ASP A 84 -28.18 24.70 22.19
C ASP A 84 -27.86 23.23 21.83
N GLY A 85 -27.32 22.45 22.76
CA GLY A 85 -26.93 21.05 22.55
C GLY A 85 -25.51 20.88 22.00
N SER A 86 -24.80 21.96 21.70
CA SER A 86 -23.42 21.90 21.26
C SER A 86 -22.46 21.64 22.44
N PHE A 87 -21.28 21.10 22.13
CA PHE A 87 -20.18 20.88 23.05
C PHE A 87 -19.00 21.77 22.63
N GLN A 88 -18.29 22.37 23.60
CA GLN A 88 -17.18 23.27 23.30
C GLN A 88 -15.93 23.00 24.14
N ALA A 89 -14.76 23.11 23.52
CA ALA A 89 -13.46 23.04 24.19
C ALA A 89 -12.49 24.09 23.61
N SER A 90 -11.70 24.72 24.49
CA SER A 90 -10.65 25.67 24.10
C SER A 90 -9.28 25.03 24.26
N LEU A 91 -8.43 25.18 23.24
CA LEU A 91 -7.08 24.63 23.19
C LEU A 91 -6.07 25.72 22.84
N ILE A 92 -4.83 25.56 23.28
CA ILE A 92 -3.70 26.39 22.83
C ILE A 92 -2.83 25.51 21.93
N ILE A 93 -2.81 25.81 20.64
CA ILE A 93 -2.17 24.97 19.61
C ILE A 93 -1.12 25.80 18.85
N PRO A 94 0.06 25.25 18.52
CA PRO A 94 1.01 25.92 17.64
C PRO A 94 0.39 26.36 16.31
N VAL A 95 0.72 27.57 15.87
CA VAL A 95 0.32 28.08 14.56
C VAL A 95 1.04 27.30 13.47
N GLY A 96 0.31 26.87 12.45
CA GLY A 96 0.78 26.00 11.38
C GLY A 96 0.46 24.52 11.61
N SER A 97 -0.05 24.13 12.78
CA SER A 97 -0.38 22.72 13.06
C SER A 97 -1.48 22.17 12.16
N LEU A 98 -1.31 20.90 11.74
CA LEU A 98 -2.35 20.08 11.11
C LEU A 98 -2.76 19.00 12.11
N LEU A 99 -3.88 19.22 12.78
CA LEU A 99 -4.36 18.34 13.84
C LEU A 99 -5.13 17.17 13.26
N HIS A 100 -4.89 15.99 13.82
CA HIS A 100 -5.70 14.79 13.66
C HIS A 100 -6.49 14.61 14.94
N TYR A 101 -7.82 14.53 14.86
CA TYR A 101 -8.68 14.48 16.04
C TYR A 101 -9.97 13.69 15.80
N ARG A 102 -10.64 13.26 16.87
CA ARG A 102 -11.98 12.66 16.80
C ARG A 102 -12.79 12.96 18.06
N TYR A 103 -14.08 12.68 18.02
CA TYR A 103 -14.96 12.80 19.18
C TYR A 103 -15.27 11.45 19.81
N VAL A 104 -15.36 11.42 21.14
CA VAL A 104 -15.77 10.23 21.89
C VAL A 104 -16.87 10.61 22.87
N ARG A 105 -17.98 9.87 22.86
CA ARG A 105 -19.04 10.04 23.86
C ARG A 105 -18.63 9.36 25.16
N ARG A 106 -18.86 10.03 26.30
CA ARG A 106 -18.59 9.46 27.64
C ARG A 106 -19.85 9.14 28.44
N SER A 107 -20.98 9.77 28.11
CA SER A 107 -22.26 9.59 28.80
C SER A 107 -23.44 9.79 27.84
N PRO A 108 -24.51 8.96 27.91
CA PRO A 108 -24.82 7.96 28.96
C PRO A 108 -24.05 6.63 28.90
N GLY A 109 -23.33 6.38 27.81
CA GLY A 109 -22.38 5.27 27.67
C GLY A 109 -21.22 5.68 26.77
N THR A 110 -20.10 4.97 26.86
CA THR A 110 -18.97 5.19 25.97
C THR A 110 -19.33 4.70 24.56
N ALA A 111 -19.07 5.53 23.57
CA ALA A 111 -19.21 5.18 22.16
C ALA A 111 -18.30 6.07 21.31
N ASP A 112 -17.77 5.51 20.24
CA ASP A 112 -16.91 6.20 19.29
C ASP A 112 -17.75 6.86 18.21
N GLU A 113 -17.20 7.90 17.59
CA GLU A 113 -17.84 8.60 16.49
C GLU A 113 -17.88 7.72 15.24
N ILE A 114 -19.04 7.69 14.57
CA ILE A 114 -19.22 7.05 13.26
C ILE A 114 -19.71 8.05 12.23
N ASN A 115 -19.39 7.80 10.95
CA ASN A 115 -19.87 8.59 9.82
C ASN A 115 -21.34 8.26 9.48
N SER A 116 -21.84 8.81 8.37
CA SER A 116 -23.21 8.60 7.89
C SER A 116 -23.45 7.22 7.25
N TYR A 117 -22.40 6.50 6.87
CA TYR A 117 -22.46 5.10 6.43
C TYR A 117 -22.47 4.12 7.61
N GLY A 118 -22.09 4.57 8.80
CA GLY A 118 -22.03 3.77 10.02
C GLY A 118 -20.63 3.27 10.36
N GLU A 119 -19.61 3.74 9.66
CA GLU A 119 -18.21 3.35 9.87
C GLU A 119 -17.54 4.22 10.93
N LEU A 120 -16.59 3.63 11.65
CA LEU A 120 -15.78 4.36 12.63
C LEU A 120 -15.00 5.47 11.94
N ILE A 121 -14.97 6.65 12.57
CA ILE A 121 -14.13 7.76 12.07
C ILE A 121 -12.72 7.59 12.62
N PRO A 122 -11.70 7.26 11.78
CA PRO A 122 -10.33 7.13 12.26
C PRO A 122 -9.81 8.48 12.76
N TYR A 123 -10.05 9.55 11.99
CA TYR A 123 -9.76 10.93 12.38
C TYR A 123 -10.44 11.96 11.46
N ARG A 124 -10.55 13.18 11.98
CA ARG A 124 -10.83 14.45 11.29
C ARG A 124 -9.54 15.26 11.20
N LEU A 125 -9.49 16.19 10.24
CA LEU A 125 -8.38 17.13 10.08
C LEU A 125 -8.78 18.56 10.45
N ALA A 126 -7.86 19.30 11.08
CA ALA A 126 -7.99 20.76 11.27
C ALA A 126 -6.63 21.45 11.08
N TYR A 127 -6.58 22.43 10.17
CA TYR A 127 -5.41 23.27 9.98
C TYR A 127 -5.50 24.54 10.84
N ILE A 128 -4.45 24.87 11.59
CA ILE A 128 -4.44 25.97 12.57
C ILE A 128 -3.59 27.15 12.09
N PRO A 129 -4.10 28.07 11.25
CA PRO A 129 -3.35 29.25 10.81
C PRO A 129 -3.27 30.36 11.87
N GLY A 130 -4.03 30.25 12.96
CA GLY A 130 -4.14 31.27 14.00
C GLY A 130 -5.39 31.07 14.88
N PRO A 131 -5.75 32.07 15.71
CA PRO A 131 -6.94 31.98 16.55
C PRO A 131 -8.20 31.84 15.71
N GLY A 132 -9.08 30.91 16.09
CA GLY A 132 -10.27 30.60 15.30
C GLY A 132 -11.22 29.63 15.98
N GLN A 133 -12.38 29.44 15.35
CA GLN A 133 -13.39 28.47 15.76
C GLN A 133 -13.56 27.39 14.69
N TYR A 134 -13.60 26.14 15.12
CA TYR A 134 -13.81 24.95 14.31
C TYR A 134 -15.15 24.35 14.72
N THR A 135 -16.07 24.24 13.76
CA THR A 135 -17.44 23.76 14.02
C THR A 135 -17.65 22.45 13.28
N ASP A 136 -18.03 21.42 14.03
CA ASP A 136 -18.27 20.07 13.54
C ASP A 136 -19.70 19.62 13.85
N ASN A 137 -20.21 18.72 13.02
CA ASN A 137 -21.42 17.97 13.28
C ASN A 137 -21.05 16.48 13.37
N ILE A 138 -21.35 15.87 14.52
CA ILE A 138 -21.14 14.45 14.79
C ILE A 138 -22.35 13.71 14.23
N ALA A 139 -22.15 12.86 13.22
CA ALA A 139 -23.25 12.18 12.53
C ALA A 139 -23.99 11.24 13.48
N ALA A 140 -23.28 10.25 14.02
CA ALA A 140 -23.81 9.29 14.98
C ALA A 140 -22.70 8.75 15.90
N TRP A 141 -23.11 7.89 16.84
CA TRP A 141 -22.23 7.16 17.73
C TRP A 141 -22.29 5.67 17.38
N SER A 142 -21.22 4.92 17.67
CA SER A 142 -21.06 3.50 17.32
C SER A 142 -22.13 2.54 17.89
N ASP A 143 -22.98 3.01 18.81
CA ASP A 143 -24.12 2.28 19.36
C ASP A 143 -25.47 2.66 18.73
N GLY A 144 -25.44 3.40 17.62
CA GLY A 144 -26.60 3.78 16.82
C GLY A 144 -26.29 3.85 15.33
N ALA A 145 -27.25 4.29 14.54
CA ALA A 145 -27.08 4.53 13.11
C ALA A 145 -27.43 5.98 12.79
N TYR A 146 -26.80 6.53 11.75
CA TYR A 146 -27.21 7.82 11.21
C TYR A 146 -28.60 7.69 10.55
N GLN A 147 -29.48 8.64 10.83
CA GLN A 147 -30.85 8.67 10.30
C GLN A 147 -31.22 10.07 9.75
N GLY A 148 -30.23 10.96 9.64
CA GLY A 148 -30.42 12.30 9.13
C GLY A 148 -30.41 12.34 7.61
N GLU A 149 -30.74 13.52 7.09
CA GLU A 149 -30.60 13.81 5.67
C GLU A 149 -29.13 14.04 5.32
N THR A 150 -28.75 13.71 4.08
CA THR A 150 -27.38 13.89 3.59
C THR A 150 -27.33 14.71 2.31
N GLY A 151 -26.13 15.14 1.96
CA GLY A 151 -25.81 15.77 0.69
C GLY A 151 -24.41 15.36 0.26
N ARG A 152 -23.81 16.11 -0.67
CA ARG A 152 -22.48 15.78 -1.19
C ARG A 152 -21.62 17.01 -1.46
N ILE A 153 -20.31 16.78 -1.52
CA ILE A 153 -19.34 17.74 -2.05
C ILE A 153 -18.79 17.18 -3.35
N LEU A 154 -18.76 18.03 -4.38
CA LEU A 154 -17.93 17.83 -5.56
C LEU A 154 -16.95 18.98 -5.62
N GLY A 155 -15.66 18.70 -5.78
CA GLY A 155 -14.69 19.78 -5.81
C GLY A 155 -13.50 19.53 -6.71
N HIS A 156 -12.72 20.61 -6.89
CA HIS A 156 -11.51 20.62 -7.68
C HIS A 156 -10.36 21.33 -6.95
N LEU A 157 -9.17 20.76 -7.08
CA LEU A 157 -7.92 21.27 -6.54
C LEU A 157 -7.01 21.72 -7.68
N ARG A 158 -6.47 22.93 -7.58
CA ARG A 158 -5.51 23.47 -8.54
C ARG A 158 -4.31 24.09 -7.85
N ASP A 159 -3.16 24.02 -8.52
CA ASP A 159 -1.99 24.80 -8.15
C ASP A 159 -2.30 26.29 -8.32
N ALA A 160 -2.01 27.09 -7.30
CA ALA A 160 -2.33 28.51 -7.31
C ALA A 160 -1.42 29.35 -8.22
N VAL A 161 -0.29 28.81 -8.66
CA VAL A 161 0.74 29.42 -9.52
C VAL A 161 0.59 28.95 -10.97
N SER A 162 0.54 27.63 -11.21
CA SER A 162 0.48 27.05 -12.56
C SER A 162 -0.93 26.85 -13.09
N ASP A 163 -1.95 26.84 -12.21
CA ASP A 163 -3.34 26.48 -12.51
C ASP A 163 -3.57 25.01 -12.93
N GLU A 164 -2.51 24.19 -12.88
CA GLU A 164 -2.59 22.75 -13.15
C GLU A 164 -3.41 22.02 -12.06
N PRO A 165 -4.12 20.94 -12.42
CA PRO A 165 -4.81 20.11 -11.44
C PRO A 165 -3.86 19.46 -10.44
N LEU A 166 -4.33 19.25 -9.20
CA LEU A 166 -3.52 18.65 -8.13
C LEU A 166 -4.04 17.27 -7.75
N PRO A 167 -3.37 16.19 -8.19
CA PRO A 167 -3.80 14.83 -7.90
C PRO A 167 -3.22 14.29 -6.60
N PHE A 168 -3.89 13.29 -6.01
CA PHE A 168 -3.47 12.55 -4.82
C PHE A 168 -3.24 13.43 -3.58
N LEU A 169 -3.96 14.55 -3.46
CA LEU A 169 -4.05 15.29 -2.20
C LEU A 169 -5.12 14.64 -1.34
N MET A 170 -4.95 14.68 -0.03
CA MET A 170 -5.92 14.16 0.94
C MET A 170 -6.96 15.24 1.27
N ILE A 171 -8.24 14.89 1.18
CA ILE A 171 -9.37 15.75 1.55
C ILE A 171 -10.09 15.12 2.74
N SER A 172 -10.40 15.91 3.76
CA SER A 172 -11.26 15.50 4.88
C SER A 172 -12.47 16.42 5.01
N ALA A 173 -13.67 15.84 5.15
CA ALA A 173 -14.86 16.58 5.58
C ALA A 173 -15.81 15.66 6.37
N ALA A 174 -16.40 16.18 7.45
CA ALA A 174 -17.32 15.43 8.31
C ALA A 174 -16.78 14.09 8.86
N GLY A 175 -15.45 13.93 8.93
CA GLY A 175 -14.79 12.68 9.34
C GLY A 175 -14.70 11.62 8.24
N MET A 176 -15.10 11.95 7.02
CA MET A 176 -14.81 11.17 5.81
C MET A 176 -13.52 11.67 5.17
N LEU A 177 -12.79 10.77 4.52
CA LEU A 177 -11.53 11.04 3.83
C LEU A 177 -11.64 10.58 2.37
N THR A 178 -10.99 11.29 1.47
CA THR A 178 -10.86 10.90 0.05
C THR A 178 -9.58 11.51 -0.53
N PHE A 179 -9.23 11.13 -1.75
CA PHE A 179 -8.11 11.69 -2.50
C PHE A 179 -8.57 12.33 -3.80
N SER A 180 -7.85 13.34 -4.27
CA SER A 180 -8.10 13.91 -5.59
C SER A 180 -7.56 13.04 -6.73
N ASP A 181 -8.26 13.03 -7.85
CA ASP A 181 -7.87 12.33 -9.08
C ASP A 181 -6.88 13.14 -9.93
N SER A 182 -6.48 12.61 -11.10
CA SER A 182 -5.58 13.30 -12.06
C SER A 182 -6.07 14.67 -12.56
N GLU A 183 -7.39 14.91 -12.57
CA GLU A 183 -8.00 16.19 -12.93
C GLU A 183 -8.13 17.12 -11.71
N GLY A 184 -7.57 16.71 -10.56
CA GLY A 184 -7.67 17.38 -9.28
C GLY A 184 -9.08 17.35 -8.71
N ALA A 185 -9.98 16.56 -9.28
CA ALA A 185 -11.35 16.44 -8.82
C ALA A 185 -11.44 15.50 -7.62
N PHE A 186 -12.41 15.72 -6.75
CA PHE A 186 -12.72 14.82 -5.63
C PHE A 186 -14.21 14.85 -5.32
N ARG A 187 -14.68 13.78 -4.68
CA ARG A 187 -16.08 13.59 -4.31
C ARG A 187 -16.20 13.06 -2.89
N LEU A 188 -17.14 13.61 -2.15
CA LEU A 188 -17.57 13.08 -0.85
C LEU A 188 -19.10 12.96 -0.88
N GLU A 189 -19.59 11.73 -0.89
CA GLU A 189 -21.01 11.40 -0.90
C GLU A 189 -21.56 11.26 0.52
N ASN A 190 -22.89 11.31 0.64
CA ASN A 190 -23.61 11.01 1.87
C ASN A 190 -23.18 11.82 3.11
N LEU A 191 -22.67 13.04 2.94
CA LEU A 191 -22.26 13.90 4.06
C LEU A 191 -23.50 14.38 4.86
N PRO A 192 -23.48 14.35 6.20
CA PRO A 192 -24.55 14.90 7.02
C PRO A 192 -24.87 16.36 6.66
N ILE A 193 -26.13 16.77 6.69
CA ILE A 193 -26.46 18.19 6.51
C ILE A 193 -25.82 19.08 7.60
N GLY A 194 -25.52 20.33 7.24
CA GLY A 194 -24.89 21.30 8.13
C GLY A 194 -23.63 21.92 7.57
N ILE A 195 -22.93 22.72 8.37
CA ILE A 195 -21.64 23.30 7.99
C ILE A 195 -20.54 22.38 8.49
N HIS A 196 -19.70 21.92 7.56
CA HIS A 196 -18.52 21.12 7.86
C HIS A 196 -17.27 21.82 7.37
N GLN A 197 -16.17 21.65 8.10
CA GLN A 197 -14.86 22.03 7.59
C GLN A 197 -14.41 21.02 6.55
N VAL A 198 -14.03 21.52 5.38
CA VAL A 198 -13.32 20.77 4.34
C VAL A 198 -11.87 21.17 4.46
N VAL A 199 -11.00 20.21 4.73
CA VAL A 199 -9.55 20.41 4.88
C VAL A 199 -8.85 19.64 3.77
N VAL A 200 -7.92 20.29 3.09
CA VAL A 200 -7.07 19.68 2.07
C VAL A 200 -5.62 19.72 2.55
N ALA A 201 -4.94 18.58 2.48
CA ALA A 201 -3.55 18.43 2.89
C ALA A 201 -2.75 17.60 1.88
N SER A 202 -1.47 17.93 1.72
CA SER A 202 -0.53 17.20 0.87
C SER A 202 0.15 16.09 1.68
N PRO A 203 0.04 14.80 1.30
CA PRO A 203 0.72 13.68 1.98
C PRO A 203 2.26 13.83 2.09
N THR A 204 2.85 14.59 1.17
CA THR A 204 4.29 14.89 1.10
C THR A 204 4.69 16.24 1.70
N GLY A 205 3.71 17.06 2.12
CA GLY A 205 3.91 18.45 2.50
C GLY A 205 4.16 19.45 1.36
N ALA A 206 4.18 19.01 0.09
CA ALA A 206 4.53 19.84 -1.07
C ALA A 206 3.59 21.04 -1.32
N TYR A 207 2.39 21.03 -0.73
CA TYR A 207 1.45 22.15 -0.75
C TYR A 207 1.02 22.53 0.66
N HIS A 208 0.84 23.83 0.89
CA HIS A 208 0.31 24.32 2.16
C HIS A 208 -1.13 23.86 2.38
N PRO A 209 -1.49 23.36 3.57
CA PRO A 209 -2.86 22.99 3.86
C PRO A 209 -3.83 24.16 3.72
N VAL A 210 -5.01 23.89 3.19
CA VAL A 210 -6.10 24.86 3.09
C VAL A 210 -7.35 24.29 3.73
N GLN A 211 -8.22 25.17 4.22
CA GLN A 211 -9.49 24.75 4.80
C GLN A 211 -10.60 25.79 4.56
N GLN A 212 -11.83 25.33 4.42
CA GLN A 212 -13.01 26.18 4.34
C GLN A 212 -14.27 25.48 4.85
N GLY A 213 -15.27 26.26 5.23
CA GLY A 213 -16.58 25.72 5.58
C GLY A 213 -17.42 25.42 4.33
N ALA A 214 -18.03 24.24 4.28
CA ALA A 214 -18.99 23.83 3.27
C ALA A 214 -20.37 23.61 3.90
N ALA A 215 -21.40 24.28 3.36
CA ALA A 215 -22.77 24.16 3.85
C ALA A 215 -23.52 23.07 3.06
N ILE A 216 -23.61 21.88 3.65
CA ILE A 216 -24.26 20.71 3.08
C ILE A 216 -25.76 20.78 3.30
N ALA A 217 -26.51 20.58 2.22
CA ALA A 217 -27.97 20.59 2.21
C ALA A 217 -28.51 19.28 1.62
N THR A 218 -29.71 18.92 2.04
CA THR A 218 -30.43 17.69 1.68
C THR A 218 -30.48 17.47 0.17
N ASP A 219 -29.94 16.34 -0.28
CA ASP A 219 -29.90 15.91 -1.68
C ASP A 219 -29.31 16.98 -2.63
N ARG A 220 -28.39 17.82 -2.12
CA ARG A 220 -27.71 18.85 -2.90
C ARG A 220 -26.22 18.58 -3.02
N THR A 221 -25.71 19.04 -4.16
CA THR A 221 -24.27 19.16 -4.42
C THR A 221 -23.77 20.50 -3.93
N THR A 222 -22.73 20.48 -3.11
CA THR A 222 -21.98 21.67 -2.67
C THR A 222 -20.68 21.73 -3.46
N PRO A 223 -20.55 22.62 -4.45
CA PRO A 223 -19.31 22.76 -5.21
C PRO A 223 -18.23 23.41 -4.34
N VAL A 224 -17.01 22.87 -4.40
CA VAL A 224 -15.85 23.37 -3.67
C VAL A 224 -14.65 23.52 -4.62
N GLU A 225 -14.01 24.68 -4.62
CA GLU A 225 -12.77 24.88 -5.37
C GLU A 225 -11.68 25.35 -4.43
N PHE A 226 -10.52 24.72 -4.50
CA PHE A 226 -9.32 25.15 -3.78
C PHE A 226 -8.19 25.45 -4.73
N ARG A 227 -7.46 26.51 -4.41
CA ARG A 227 -6.17 26.85 -5.03
C ARG A 227 -5.10 26.76 -3.96
N LEU A 228 -4.20 25.79 -4.09
CA LEU A 228 -3.16 25.54 -3.10
C LEU A 228 -1.86 26.18 -3.51
N GLN A 229 -1.18 26.80 -2.55
CA GLN A 229 0.14 27.38 -2.76
C GLN A 229 1.18 26.26 -2.62
N PRO A 230 2.08 26.07 -3.62
CA PRO A 230 3.20 25.16 -3.47
C PRO A 230 4.11 25.65 -2.33
N ALA A 231 4.59 24.71 -1.52
CA ALA A 231 5.49 24.99 -0.41
C ALA A 231 6.95 24.89 -0.89
N GLU A 232 7.83 25.72 -0.33
CA GLU A 232 9.25 25.71 -0.70
C GLU A 232 9.94 24.45 -0.15
N PRO A 233 10.67 23.68 -0.97
CA PRO A 233 11.46 22.55 -0.48
C PRO A 233 12.63 23.03 0.36
N VAL A 234 12.90 22.33 1.45
CA VAL A 234 13.86 22.65 2.50
C VAL A 234 14.64 21.39 2.84
N ARG A 235 15.96 21.50 3.01
CA ARG A 235 16.77 20.36 3.45
C ARG A 235 16.70 20.20 4.95
N LEU A 236 16.30 19.02 5.40
CA LEU A 236 16.29 18.62 6.79
C LEU A 236 17.47 17.69 7.07
N THR A 237 18.35 18.10 7.98
CA THR A 237 19.39 17.24 8.55
C THR A 237 18.99 16.82 9.97
N LEU A 238 18.78 15.52 10.17
CA LEU A 238 18.56 14.93 11.49
C LEU A 238 19.89 14.37 12.00
N GLN A 239 20.35 14.84 13.15
CA GLN A 239 21.48 14.27 13.87
C GLN A 239 20.96 13.75 15.21
N VAL A 240 21.14 12.46 15.49
CA VAL A 240 20.62 11.87 16.72
C VAL A 240 21.70 11.11 17.46
N THR A 241 21.75 11.33 18.78
CA THR A 241 22.48 10.48 19.72
C THR A 241 21.49 9.49 20.36
N VAL A 242 21.78 8.20 20.25
CA VAL A 242 20.97 7.12 20.85
C VAL A 242 21.59 6.63 22.18
N PRO A 243 20.79 6.01 23.07
CA PRO A 243 21.27 5.42 24.32
C PRO A 243 22.43 4.45 24.11
N SER A 244 23.36 4.39 25.07
CA SER A 244 24.56 3.55 24.96
C SER A 244 24.30 2.03 24.99
N ASP A 245 23.09 1.62 25.39
CA ASP A 245 22.59 0.25 25.39
C ASP A 245 21.85 -0.12 24.09
N THR A 246 21.78 0.79 23.11
CA THR A 246 21.35 0.45 21.74
C THR A 246 22.30 -0.59 21.15
N ILE A 247 21.75 -1.68 20.62
CA ILE A 247 22.56 -2.77 20.05
C ILE A 247 23.36 -2.23 18.85
N PRO A 248 24.70 -2.37 18.82
CA PRO A 248 25.49 -1.89 17.70
C PRO A 248 25.08 -2.55 16.38
N GLY A 249 24.91 -1.74 15.33
CA GLY A 249 24.61 -2.20 13.97
C GLY A 249 23.14 -2.42 13.65
N VAL A 250 22.22 -2.23 14.62
CA VAL A 250 20.78 -2.25 14.30
C VAL A 250 20.38 -0.98 13.51
N PRO A 251 19.45 -1.10 12.55
CA PRO A 251 18.93 0.05 11.83
C PRO A 251 18.15 0.96 12.78
N VAL A 252 18.54 2.23 12.84
CA VAL A 252 17.76 3.30 13.47
C VAL A 252 16.96 3.98 12.37
N ARG A 253 15.65 4.08 12.54
CA ARG A 253 14.72 4.67 11.57
C ARG A 253 14.07 5.94 12.11
N VAL A 254 13.43 6.70 11.22
CA VAL A 254 12.53 7.80 11.57
C VAL A 254 11.14 7.52 11.03
N ALA A 255 10.18 7.46 11.94
CA ALA A 255 8.75 7.45 11.63
C ALA A 255 8.23 8.89 11.67
N GLY A 256 7.36 9.29 10.74
CA GLY A 256 6.80 10.63 10.74
C GLY A 256 5.52 10.77 9.92
N ASN A 257 4.84 11.89 10.09
CA ASN A 257 3.50 12.13 9.53
C ASN A 257 3.47 12.53 8.04
N ILE A 258 4.46 12.10 7.24
CA ILE A 258 4.54 12.32 5.80
C ILE A 258 5.11 11.11 5.07
N ARG A 259 4.80 11.01 3.77
CA ARG A 259 5.26 9.90 2.91
C ARG A 259 6.77 9.68 2.96
N GLN A 260 7.57 10.75 2.93
CA GLN A 260 9.03 10.67 2.98
C GLN A 260 9.59 10.05 4.28
N LEU A 261 8.77 9.98 5.33
CA LEU A 261 9.10 9.38 6.63
C LEU A 261 8.21 8.16 6.93
N GLY A 262 7.63 7.56 5.89
CA GLY A 262 6.92 6.28 5.95
C GLY A 262 5.42 6.33 6.21
N ALA A 263 4.77 7.50 6.33
CA ALA A 263 3.32 7.55 6.51
C ALA A 263 2.56 7.17 5.24
N ARG A 264 1.69 6.17 5.31
CA ARG A 264 0.82 5.75 4.19
C ARG A 264 -0.56 6.40 4.19
N PHE A 265 -1.02 6.94 5.32
CA PHE A 265 -2.38 7.50 5.48
C PHE A 265 -3.48 6.46 5.15
N ASP A 266 -3.25 5.21 5.55
CA ASP A 266 -4.23 4.14 5.49
C ASP A 266 -5.53 4.56 6.19
N LEU A 267 -6.66 4.28 5.55
CA LEU A 267 -8.01 4.61 6.01
C LEU A 267 -8.59 3.53 6.95
N GLN A 268 -7.96 2.35 7.05
CA GLN A 268 -8.59 1.11 7.52
C GLN A 268 -7.97 0.49 8.80
N GLN A 269 -6.85 0.99 9.36
CA GLN A 269 -6.18 0.28 10.47
C GLN A 269 -5.86 1.08 11.74
N ASP A 270 -6.03 0.41 12.89
CA ASP A 270 -5.82 0.95 14.24
C ASP A 270 -4.35 0.95 14.72
N ALA A 271 -3.41 0.35 13.99
CA ALA A 271 -2.11 -0.08 14.56
C ALA A 271 -0.90 0.84 14.30
N SER A 272 -0.69 1.36 13.10
CA SER A 272 0.38 2.30 12.73
C SER A 272 0.10 2.82 11.33
N ILE A 273 0.46 4.06 11.02
CA ILE A 273 0.40 4.57 9.62
C ILE A 273 1.64 4.22 8.80
N HIS A 274 2.61 3.54 9.41
CA HIS A 274 3.91 3.24 8.81
C HIS A 274 4.06 1.75 8.60
N PHE A 275 4.43 1.41 7.37
CA PHE A 275 5.04 0.12 7.09
C PHE A 275 6.57 0.24 7.26
N PRO A 276 7.24 -0.66 8.02
CA PRO A 276 8.64 -0.45 8.38
C PRO A 276 9.63 -0.27 7.22
N THR A 277 9.34 -0.85 6.05
CA THR A 277 10.21 -0.74 4.86
C THR A 277 10.08 0.60 4.15
N ASP A 278 8.98 1.34 4.38
CA ASP A 278 8.76 2.67 3.81
C ASP A 278 9.43 3.77 4.66
N MET A 279 9.89 3.41 5.87
CA MET A 279 10.58 4.36 6.75
C MET A 279 12.08 4.45 6.42
N PRO A 280 12.63 5.67 6.35
CA PRO A 280 14.04 5.88 6.08
C PRO A 280 14.93 5.37 7.23
N THR A 281 16.01 4.69 6.87
CA THR A 281 17.06 4.25 7.80
C THR A 281 18.18 5.29 7.87
N LEU A 282 18.62 5.62 9.08
CA LEU A 282 19.67 6.60 9.31
C LEU A 282 21.06 5.99 9.07
N PHE A 283 21.99 6.83 8.61
CA PHE A 283 23.39 6.45 8.47
C PHE A 283 24.11 6.51 9.82
N ALA A 284 24.71 5.41 10.24
CA ALA A 284 25.55 5.35 11.44
C ALA A 284 26.87 6.10 11.22
N VAL A 285 27.16 7.07 12.09
CA VAL A 285 28.48 7.73 12.19
C VAL A 285 29.38 6.95 13.14
N ASP A 286 28.82 6.50 14.26
CA ASP A 286 29.40 5.52 15.19
C ASP A 286 28.27 4.72 15.85
N ASN A 287 28.58 3.91 16.87
CA ASN A 287 27.59 3.06 17.55
C ASN A 287 26.44 3.83 18.23
N THR A 288 26.61 5.13 18.47
CA THR A 288 25.67 5.98 19.22
C THR A 288 25.22 7.22 18.46
N HIS A 289 25.84 7.56 17.33
CA HIS A 289 25.53 8.76 16.56
C HIS A 289 25.07 8.40 15.16
N PHE A 290 23.94 8.96 14.75
CA PHE A 290 23.32 8.70 13.46
C PHE A 290 22.95 10.01 12.77
N VAL A 291 22.92 9.98 11.45
CA VAL A 291 22.56 11.13 10.62
C VAL A 291 21.65 10.73 9.46
N MET A 292 20.71 11.60 9.13
CA MET A 292 19.91 11.52 7.92
C MET A 292 19.79 12.90 7.28
N LEU A 293 19.77 12.93 5.95
CA LEU A 293 19.44 14.09 5.14
C LEU A 293 18.20 13.74 4.32
N THR A 294 17.19 14.61 4.35
CA THR A 294 16.00 14.48 3.51
C THR A 294 15.48 15.85 3.10
N GLU A 295 14.53 15.85 2.17
CA GLU A 295 13.80 17.04 1.76
C GLU A 295 12.41 17.05 2.41
N VAL A 296 12.07 18.20 2.99
CA VAL A 296 10.76 18.50 3.57
C VAL A 296 10.31 19.86 3.02
N HIS A 297 9.12 20.33 3.39
CA HIS A 297 8.57 21.57 2.83
C HIS A 297 8.28 22.61 3.89
N ALA A 298 8.61 23.87 3.60
CA ALA A 298 8.41 24.99 4.50
C ALA A 298 6.93 25.11 4.93
N GLY A 299 6.70 25.45 6.20
CA GLY A 299 5.37 25.68 6.78
C GLY A 299 4.58 24.42 7.13
N MET A 300 5.10 23.22 6.86
CA MET A 300 4.43 21.98 7.26
C MET A 300 4.57 21.71 8.77
N ASP A 301 3.55 21.09 9.36
CA ASP A 301 3.60 20.53 10.72
C ASP A 301 4.26 19.16 10.69
N LEU A 302 5.59 19.13 10.80
CA LEU A 302 6.35 17.89 10.82
C LEU A 302 6.32 17.28 12.23
N ARG A 303 5.80 16.06 12.32
CA ARG A 303 5.80 15.24 13.52
C ARG A 303 6.56 13.96 13.25
N TYR A 304 7.46 13.61 14.16
CA TYR A 304 8.36 12.48 13.94
C TYR A 304 8.86 11.86 15.23
N LYS A 305 9.42 10.65 15.10
CA LYS A 305 10.08 9.89 16.15
C LYS A 305 11.23 9.06 15.60
N TYR A 306 12.23 8.81 16.44
CA TYR A 306 13.22 7.76 16.21
C TYR A 306 12.71 6.40 16.67
N THR A 307 13.08 5.32 15.97
CA THR A 307 12.63 3.97 16.32
C THR A 307 13.64 2.89 15.89
N LEU A 308 13.63 1.75 16.59
CA LEU A 308 14.27 0.50 16.16
C LEU A 308 13.27 -0.50 15.55
N GLY A 309 11.97 -0.16 15.55
CA GLY A 309 10.87 -0.92 14.99
C GLY A 309 10.04 -0.01 14.08
N ASP A 310 8.88 0.44 14.55
CA ASP A 310 7.96 1.37 13.88
C ASP A 310 7.56 2.55 14.79
N GLY A 311 6.50 3.28 14.44
CA GLY A 311 5.96 4.39 15.24
C GLY A 311 5.52 4.02 16.67
N TYR A 312 5.20 2.74 16.90
CA TYR A 312 4.69 2.18 18.15
C TYR A 312 5.72 1.27 18.84
N TRP A 313 6.16 0.22 18.15
CA TRP A 313 7.11 -0.78 18.61
C TRP A 313 8.54 -0.24 18.57
N ASN A 314 9.25 -0.35 19.71
CA ASN A 314 10.59 0.19 19.89
C ASN A 314 10.74 1.68 19.54
N ALA A 315 9.64 2.43 19.57
CA ALA A 315 9.66 3.87 19.39
C ALA A 315 10.37 4.55 20.55
N GLU A 316 10.98 5.71 20.28
CA GLU A 316 11.61 6.51 21.31
C GLU A 316 10.61 6.94 22.40
N ARG A 317 11.13 7.02 23.63
CA ARG A 317 10.35 7.38 24.80
C ARG A 317 11.02 8.50 25.60
N GLN A 318 10.20 9.19 26.38
CA GLN A 318 10.67 10.11 27.40
C GLN A 318 11.40 9.36 28.51
N GLY A 319 12.16 10.08 29.33
CA GLY A 319 12.89 9.47 30.46
C GLY A 319 12.01 8.80 31.51
N ASP A 320 10.69 9.06 31.50
CA ASP A 320 9.70 8.40 32.33
C ASP A 320 9.01 7.20 31.63
N GLY A 321 9.47 6.81 30.45
CA GLY A 321 8.93 5.69 29.67
C GLY A 321 7.66 5.98 28.88
N SER A 322 7.10 7.19 28.94
CA SER A 322 5.96 7.57 28.09
C SER A 322 6.37 7.79 26.63
N PHE A 323 5.44 7.63 25.69
CA PHE A 323 5.68 7.95 24.28
C PHE A 323 6.09 9.41 24.09
N LEU A 324 7.03 9.65 23.17
CA LEU A 324 7.49 10.99 22.80
C LEU A 324 7.30 11.22 21.31
N THR A 325 6.42 12.14 20.91
CA THR A 325 6.33 12.64 19.53
C THR A 325 6.95 14.03 19.44
N ARG A 326 7.94 14.18 18.56
CA ARG A 326 8.60 15.46 18.30
C ARG A 326 7.75 16.25 17.31
N GLN A 327 7.76 17.57 17.43
CA GLN A 327 7.01 18.47 16.54
C GLN A 327 7.89 19.65 16.14
N VAL A 328 7.87 19.99 14.85
CA VAL A 328 8.47 21.20 14.31
C VAL A 328 7.60 21.75 13.19
N ILE A 329 7.34 23.06 13.22
CA ILE A 329 6.83 23.77 12.05
C ILE A 329 8.04 24.11 11.18
N VAL A 330 8.14 23.50 10.01
CA VAL A 330 9.33 23.61 9.15
C VAL A 330 9.53 25.07 8.73
N PRO A 331 10.71 25.67 8.98
CA PRO A 331 10.98 27.05 8.57
C PRO A 331 11.21 27.12 7.05
N ASN A 332 11.35 28.33 6.51
CA ASN A 332 11.68 28.58 5.10
C ASN A 332 13.19 28.60 4.82
N GLU A 333 13.97 27.83 5.58
CA GLU A 333 15.41 27.70 5.43
C GLU A 333 15.87 26.30 5.87
N ASP A 334 17.03 25.85 5.38
CA ASP A 334 17.61 24.54 5.73
C ASP A 334 17.65 24.35 7.25
N LEU A 335 17.14 23.21 7.71
CA LEU A 335 16.93 22.91 9.12
C LEU A 335 17.87 21.80 9.57
N THR A 336 18.61 22.02 10.66
CA THR A 336 19.35 20.96 11.34
C THR A 336 18.78 20.74 12.74
N LEU A 337 18.30 19.53 13.00
CA LEU A 337 17.83 19.10 14.32
C LEU A 337 18.89 18.20 14.94
N ILE A 338 19.29 18.53 16.18
CA ILE A 338 20.25 17.77 16.97
C ILE A 338 19.50 17.20 18.16
N ASP A 339 19.17 15.91 18.06
CA ASP A 339 18.30 15.20 18.97
C ASP A 339 19.05 14.18 19.83
N THR A 340 18.43 13.79 20.92
CA THR A 340 18.90 12.69 21.78
C THR A 340 17.70 11.83 22.14
N VAL A 341 17.80 10.53 21.88
CA VAL A 341 16.84 9.54 22.35
C VAL A 341 17.17 9.24 23.81
N SER A 342 16.19 9.40 24.70
CA SER A 342 16.41 9.20 26.15
C SER A 342 16.45 7.72 26.51
N THR A 343 15.53 6.94 25.97
CA THR A 343 15.41 5.50 26.19
C THR A 343 14.53 4.85 25.12
N TRP A 344 14.76 3.56 24.86
CA TRP A 344 13.86 2.69 24.08
C TRP A 344 12.87 1.92 24.98
N HIS A 345 13.11 1.94 26.30
CA HIS A 345 12.45 1.07 27.25
C HIS A 345 11.20 1.71 27.87
N THR A 346 10.29 0.85 28.32
CA THR A 346 9.25 1.20 29.30
C THR A 346 9.87 1.43 30.69
N PRO A 347 9.12 1.99 31.66
CA PRO A 347 9.65 2.28 33.00
C PRO A 347 10.23 1.06 33.73
N GLU A 348 9.72 -0.13 33.44
CA GLU A 348 10.16 -1.38 34.07
C GLU A 348 11.48 -1.93 33.52
N GLY A 349 11.93 -1.46 32.34
CA GLY A 349 13.28 -1.65 31.82
C GLY A 349 13.64 -3.03 31.26
N GLY A 350 12.70 -3.97 31.15
CA GLY A 350 12.94 -5.28 30.54
C GLY A 350 13.06 -5.25 29.00
N SER A 351 13.33 -6.41 28.40
CA SER A 351 13.34 -6.62 26.95
C SER A 351 13.00 -8.06 26.58
N LEU A 352 12.38 -8.27 25.41
CA LEU A 352 12.11 -9.57 24.83
C LEU A 352 13.01 -9.79 23.60
N MET A 353 13.97 -10.72 23.69
CA MET A 353 14.90 -11.04 22.61
C MET A 353 14.48 -12.32 21.88
N PHE A 354 14.13 -12.20 20.60
CA PHE A 354 13.75 -13.30 19.71
C PHE A 354 14.96 -13.70 18.88
N ARG A 355 15.53 -14.88 19.15
CA ARG A 355 16.53 -15.52 18.29
C ARG A 355 15.87 -16.64 17.51
N LEU A 356 15.92 -16.55 16.19
CA LEU A 356 15.25 -17.47 15.29
C LEU A 356 16.26 -18.21 14.42
N SER A 357 16.09 -19.53 14.30
CA SER A 357 16.70 -20.33 13.23
C SER A 357 15.64 -20.78 12.23
N VAL A 358 15.91 -20.66 10.93
CA VAL A 358 14.99 -21.06 9.85
C VAL A 358 15.58 -22.26 9.08
N PRO A 359 14.81 -22.95 8.21
CA PRO A 359 15.33 -24.13 7.53
C PRO A 359 16.32 -23.75 6.42
N GLU A 360 17.29 -24.64 6.15
CA GLU A 360 18.38 -24.40 5.19
C GLU A 360 17.91 -24.19 3.73
N ASN A 361 16.68 -24.63 3.42
CA ASN A 361 16.03 -24.44 2.13
C ASN A 361 15.27 -23.10 2.01
N THR A 362 15.39 -22.20 2.98
CA THR A 362 14.91 -20.82 2.84
C THR A 362 15.75 -20.11 1.76
N PRO A 363 15.14 -19.58 0.70
CA PRO A 363 15.87 -18.92 -0.38
C PRO A 363 16.79 -17.78 0.10
N GLU A 364 17.88 -17.58 -0.64
CA GLU A 364 18.79 -16.47 -0.36
C GLU A 364 18.17 -15.15 -0.78
N GLY A 365 18.50 -14.06 -0.07
CA GLY A 365 17.97 -12.72 -0.35
C GLY A 365 16.67 -12.40 0.39
N GLU A 366 16.00 -13.39 0.97
CA GLU A 366 14.74 -13.17 1.67
C GLU A 366 14.91 -12.54 3.06
N THR A 367 13.92 -11.74 3.41
CA THR A 367 13.83 -11.03 4.69
C THR A 367 12.93 -11.80 5.64
N ILE A 368 13.27 -11.83 6.92
CA ILE A 368 12.44 -12.46 7.96
C ILE A 368 11.92 -11.38 8.90
N GLY A 369 10.62 -11.43 9.17
CA GLY A 369 9.93 -10.52 10.08
C GLY A 369 9.36 -11.23 11.30
N VAL A 370 9.11 -10.45 12.36
CA VAL A 370 8.30 -10.86 13.51
C VAL A 370 7.06 -9.98 13.56
N GLN A 371 5.88 -10.61 13.64
CA GLN A 371 4.61 -9.92 13.74
C GLN A 371 4.01 -10.11 15.12
N PHE A 372 3.43 -9.05 15.65
CA PHE A 372 2.80 -9.03 16.98
C PHE A 372 1.28 -8.91 16.86
N ASN A 373 0.56 -9.46 17.83
CA ASN A 373 -0.89 -9.33 17.93
C ASN A 373 -1.26 -8.63 19.23
N ARG A 374 -1.91 -7.46 19.13
CA ARG A 374 -2.36 -6.64 20.27
C ARG A 374 -3.87 -6.65 20.41
N ASN A 375 -4.59 -6.50 19.30
CA ASN A 375 -6.05 -6.58 19.17
C ASN A 375 -6.42 -6.98 17.73
N GLY A 376 -5.56 -7.81 17.12
CA GLY A 376 -5.39 -7.93 15.68
C GLY A 376 -3.90 -7.98 15.34
N TRP A 377 -3.56 -8.64 14.24
CA TRP A 377 -2.21 -8.67 13.69
C TRP A 377 -1.88 -7.29 13.11
N VAL A 378 -0.75 -6.72 13.53
CA VAL A 378 -0.23 -5.43 13.01
C VAL A 378 0.89 -5.69 12.02
N ASP A 379 1.37 -4.70 11.27
CA ASP A 379 2.45 -4.92 10.29
C ASP A 379 3.70 -5.59 10.92
N PRO A 380 4.32 -6.55 10.22
CA PRO A 380 5.50 -7.24 10.74
C PRO A 380 6.71 -6.30 10.80
N LEU A 381 7.59 -6.57 11.76
CA LEU A 381 8.85 -5.85 11.96
C LEU A 381 10.01 -6.69 11.46
N GLU A 382 10.92 -6.09 10.71
CA GLU A 382 12.10 -6.78 10.16
C GLU A 382 13.03 -7.27 11.27
N MET A 383 13.41 -8.55 11.22
CA MET A 383 14.44 -9.13 12.08
C MET A 383 15.83 -8.95 11.48
N TRP A 384 16.84 -8.79 12.32
CA TRP A 384 18.22 -8.59 11.91
C TRP A 384 18.93 -9.91 11.65
N ARG A 385 19.53 -10.04 10.46
CA ARG A 385 20.26 -11.24 10.06
C ARG A 385 21.57 -11.39 10.84
N LEU A 386 21.74 -12.50 11.57
CA LEU A 386 22.98 -12.86 12.29
C LEU A 386 23.86 -13.83 11.49
N GLY A 387 23.26 -14.66 10.65
CA GLY A 387 23.94 -15.67 9.84
C GLY A 387 23.13 -16.07 8.63
N ARG A 388 23.51 -17.15 7.94
CA ARG A 388 22.80 -17.60 6.73
C ARG A 388 21.34 -17.96 7.02
N TYR A 389 21.11 -18.60 8.17
CA TYR A 389 19.81 -19.12 8.63
C TYR A 389 19.50 -18.74 10.09
N GLU A 390 20.06 -17.63 10.58
CA GLU A 390 19.81 -17.13 11.94
C GLU A 390 19.45 -15.63 11.93
N TRP A 391 18.40 -15.26 12.67
CA TRP A 391 17.91 -13.89 12.83
C TRP A 391 17.70 -13.54 14.30
N LEU A 392 17.68 -12.23 14.57
CA LEU A 392 17.50 -11.65 15.89
C LEU A 392 16.56 -10.46 15.83
N TYR A 393 15.65 -10.35 16.78
CA TYR A 393 14.93 -9.11 17.06
C TYR A 393 14.89 -8.89 18.57
N THR A 394 14.99 -7.65 19.04
CA THR A 394 14.82 -7.32 20.46
C THR A 394 13.73 -6.28 20.61
N LEU A 395 12.68 -6.63 21.34
CA LEU A 395 11.58 -5.74 21.69
C LEU A 395 11.84 -5.13 23.09
N TYR A 396 11.98 -3.81 23.14
CA TYR A 396 12.18 -3.01 24.34
C TYR A 396 10.89 -2.36 24.84
N SER A 397 9.98 -2.00 23.93
CA SER A 397 8.72 -1.37 24.30
C SER A 397 7.66 -1.39 23.19
N PRO A 398 6.38 -1.20 23.53
CA PRO A 398 5.83 -1.35 24.89
C PRO A 398 5.88 -2.80 25.38
N LEU A 399 5.97 -2.97 26.70
CA LEU A 399 6.00 -4.26 27.40
C LEU A 399 5.04 -4.29 28.59
N ASP A 400 4.34 -3.19 28.82
CA ASP A 400 3.28 -2.93 29.79
C ASP A 400 1.92 -3.19 29.12
N MET A 401 1.58 -4.47 28.98
CA MET A 401 0.41 -4.94 28.23
C MET A 401 -0.49 -5.76 29.15
N ASP A 402 -1.78 -5.38 29.21
CA ASP A 402 -2.78 -6.06 30.05
C ASP A 402 -3.05 -7.51 29.61
N GLU A 403 -2.88 -7.79 28.30
CA GLU A 403 -3.11 -9.11 27.69
C GLU A 403 -1.80 -9.72 27.16
N PRO A 404 -1.68 -11.06 27.10
CA PRO A 404 -0.50 -11.71 26.52
C PRO A 404 -0.28 -11.31 25.05
N LEU A 405 0.91 -10.81 24.75
CA LEU A 405 1.38 -10.48 23.41
C LEU A 405 1.64 -11.77 22.63
N GLN A 406 0.78 -12.08 21.66
CA GLN A 406 1.04 -13.18 20.73
C GLN A 406 1.98 -12.70 19.61
N TYR A 407 2.78 -13.63 19.09
CA TYR A 407 3.70 -13.34 17.99
C TYR A 407 3.80 -14.49 16.99
N ARG A 408 4.22 -14.15 15.77
CA ARG A 408 4.56 -15.10 14.69
C ARG A 408 5.71 -14.60 13.85
N TYR A 409 6.29 -15.49 13.05
CA TYR A 409 7.35 -15.16 12.10
C TYR A 409 6.81 -15.13 10.67
N CYS A 410 7.37 -14.24 9.87
CA CYS A 410 6.94 -13.92 8.52
C CYS A 410 8.12 -13.98 7.56
N ARG A 411 7.85 -14.37 6.31
CA ARG A 411 8.85 -14.48 5.23
C ARG A 411 8.57 -13.37 4.22
N ASN A 412 9.58 -12.59 3.86
CA ASN A 412 9.45 -11.38 3.03
C ASN A 412 8.37 -10.40 3.53
N MET A 413 8.24 -10.28 4.85
CA MET A 413 7.21 -9.46 5.51
C MET A 413 5.77 -9.91 5.23
N GLN A 414 5.59 -11.07 4.60
CA GLN A 414 4.31 -11.70 4.39
C GLN A 414 4.03 -12.74 5.48
N CYS A 415 2.83 -12.66 6.04
CA CYS A 415 2.40 -13.43 7.20
C CYS A 415 1.08 -14.17 6.91
N GLY A 416 0.51 -14.86 7.91
CA GLY A 416 -0.82 -15.46 7.79
C GLY A 416 -0.85 -16.66 6.85
N ALA A 417 -1.61 -16.60 5.76
CA ALA A 417 -1.70 -17.71 4.82
C ALA A 417 -0.39 -17.88 4.02
N ALA A 418 0.30 -16.77 3.74
CA ALA A 418 1.64 -16.72 3.18
C ALA A 418 2.71 -16.62 4.28
N GLY A 419 3.92 -17.13 4.05
CA GLY A 419 5.09 -16.92 4.92
C GLY A 419 5.04 -17.44 6.37
N THR A 420 3.90 -17.95 6.87
CA THR A 420 3.78 -18.58 8.20
C THR A 420 4.45 -19.96 8.21
N PRO A 421 5.06 -20.39 9.33
CA PRO A 421 5.57 -21.76 9.47
C PRO A 421 4.50 -22.82 9.21
N ALA A 422 4.87 -23.89 8.49
CA ALA A 422 3.91 -24.91 8.03
C ALA A 422 3.30 -25.73 9.17
N ASP A 423 4.04 -25.87 10.28
CA ASP A 423 3.62 -26.58 11.48
C ASP A 423 2.63 -25.79 12.35
N LEU A 424 2.42 -24.52 12.02
CA LEU A 424 1.44 -23.66 12.66
C LEU A 424 0.18 -23.54 11.78
N GLY A 425 -0.99 -23.39 12.40
CA GLY A 425 -2.26 -23.15 11.69
C GLY A 425 -2.29 -21.79 10.98
N PRO A 426 -3.38 -21.40 10.29
CA PRO A 426 -3.47 -20.14 9.54
C PRO A 426 -3.22 -18.88 10.40
N GLU A 427 -3.59 -18.93 11.67
CA GLU A 427 -3.26 -17.87 12.64
C GLU A 427 -1.74 -17.72 12.89
N GLY A 428 -0.98 -18.81 12.72
CA GLY A 428 0.47 -18.78 12.77
C GLY A 428 1.07 -18.49 14.14
N ILE A 429 0.28 -18.56 15.22
CA ILE A 429 0.75 -18.21 16.57
C ILE A 429 1.91 -19.10 16.98
N GLN A 430 3.11 -18.53 17.04
CA GLN A 430 4.34 -19.18 17.51
C GLN A 430 4.35 -19.28 19.03
N GLY A 431 3.94 -18.20 19.70
CA GLY A 431 3.95 -18.10 21.14
C GLY A 431 3.15 -16.91 21.64
N ALA A 432 2.95 -16.88 22.96
CA ALA A 432 2.33 -15.77 23.67
C ALA A 432 3.20 -15.42 24.87
N LEU A 433 3.44 -14.13 25.09
CA LEU A 433 4.31 -13.60 26.13
C LEU A 433 3.53 -12.62 27.00
N THR A 434 3.70 -12.68 28.31
CA THR A 434 3.16 -11.67 29.24
C THR A 434 4.20 -10.58 29.48
N GLU A 435 3.79 -9.49 30.13
CA GLU A 435 4.67 -8.37 30.51
C GLU A 435 6.06 -8.80 30.98
N ALA A 436 7.07 -8.08 30.52
CA ALA A 436 8.47 -8.38 30.79
C ALA A 436 9.11 -7.25 31.61
N SER A 437 9.10 -7.40 32.93
CA SER A 437 9.87 -6.57 33.88
C SER A 437 11.35 -6.96 33.98
N ILE A 438 11.75 -8.06 33.31
CA ILE A 438 13.13 -8.54 33.19
C ILE A 438 13.40 -9.01 31.76
N ASN A 439 14.67 -9.09 31.38
CA ASN A 439 15.05 -9.56 30.04
C ASN A 439 14.72 -11.05 29.86
N GLN A 440 14.01 -11.37 28.77
CA GLN A 440 13.66 -12.73 28.38
C GLN A 440 14.24 -13.03 26.99
N ASN A 441 14.66 -14.28 26.79
CA ASN A 441 15.28 -14.74 25.55
C ASN A 441 14.49 -15.94 25.00
N MET A 442 13.98 -15.79 23.79
CA MET A 442 13.29 -16.82 23.02
C MET A 442 14.27 -17.36 21.99
N ASN A 443 14.40 -18.70 21.93
CA ASN A 443 15.22 -19.37 20.92
C ASN A 443 14.29 -20.29 20.13
N ASP A 444 13.74 -19.75 19.06
CA ASP A 444 12.74 -20.40 18.24
C ASP A 444 13.38 -21.02 17.00
N VAL A 445 12.73 -22.06 16.48
CA VAL A 445 13.15 -22.75 15.26
C VAL A 445 11.93 -22.92 14.37
N VAL A 446 12.00 -22.36 13.16
CA VAL A 446 11.07 -22.68 12.07
C VAL A 446 11.64 -23.86 11.30
N THR A 447 10.87 -24.94 11.23
CA THR A 447 11.34 -26.19 10.58
C THR A 447 10.97 -26.27 9.11
N ALA A 448 9.88 -25.61 8.71
CA ALA A 448 9.42 -25.51 7.33
C ALA A 448 8.54 -24.27 7.15
N TRP A 449 8.60 -23.66 5.97
CA TRP A 449 7.68 -22.59 5.57
C TRP A 449 6.46 -23.18 4.88
N ARG A 450 5.28 -22.60 5.13
CA ARG A 450 4.06 -23.01 4.42
C ARG A 450 4.25 -22.78 2.92
N TRP A 451 3.70 -23.70 2.13
CA TRP A 451 3.77 -23.69 0.68
C TRP A 451 5.19 -23.71 0.10
N TRP A 452 6.21 -24.14 0.85
CA TRP A 452 7.58 -24.14 0.34
C TRP A 452 8.31 -25.45 0.56
N ASP A 453 8.66 -26.09 -0.57
CA ASP A 453 9.54 -27.25 -0.62
C ASP A 453 10.40 -27.21 -1.89
N GLN A 454 11.71 -27.00 -1.73
CA GLN A 454 12.66 -26.96 -2.86
C GLN A 454 12.80 -28.31 -3.60
N THR A 455 12.18 -29.40 -3.13
CA THR A 455 12.29 -30.73 -3.75
C THR A 455 11.27 -31.00 -4.85
N ALA A 456 10.44 -30.02 -5.23
CA ALA A 456 9.49 -30.18 -6.33
C ALA A 456 10.20 -30.61 -7.62
N PRO A 457 9.68 -31.63 -8.33
CA PRO A 457 10.28 -32.09 -9.58
C PRO A 457 10.18 -30.98 -10.65
N PRO A 458 11.18 -30.89 -11.55
CA PRO A 458 11.12 -29.94 -12.67
C PRO A 458 9.95 -30.27 -13.60
N ALA A 459 9.40 -29.25 -14.27
CA ALA A 459 8.31 -29.45 -15.21
C ALA A 459 8.71 -30.34 -16.41
N SER A 460 7.80 -31.24 -16.80
CA SER A 460 7.88 -31.94 -18.07
C SER A 460 7.26 -31.07 -19.18
N VAL A 461 8.10 -30.54 -20.08
CA VAL A 461 7.63 -29.66 -21.16
C VAL A 461 7.48 -30.44 -22.46
N VAL A 462 6.24 -30.52 -22.95
CA VAL A 462 5.92 -31.06 -24.28
C VAL A 462 5.86 -29.91 -25.27
N ALA A 463 6.81 -29.85 -26.21
CA ALA A 463 6.88 -28.81 -27.23
C ALA A 463 7.30 -29.36 -28.60
N PRO A 464 6.74 -28.84 -29.71
CA PRO A 464 7.25 -29.08 -31.05
C PRO A 464 8.60 -28.33 -31.25
N PRO A 465 9.30 -28.55 -32.38
CA PRO A 465 10.39 -27.67 -32.78
C PRO A 465 9.94 -26.20 -32.83
N ILE A 466 10.57 -25.35 -32.02
CA ILE A 466 10.20 -23.93 -31.88
C ILE A 466 10.91 -23.10 -32.96
N ILE A 467 10.12 -22.27 -33.65
CA ILE A 467 10.54 -21.27 -34.62
C ILE A 467 10.42 -19.92 -33.89
N PRO A 468 11.53 -19.18 -33.74
CA PRO A 468 11.50 -17.90 -33.06
C PRO A 468 10.57 -16.88 -33.75
N ARG A 469 9.83 -16.14 -32.93
CA ARG A 469 9.03 -14.95 -33.18
C ARG A 469 9.57 -13.80 -32.31
N PRO A 470 10.60 -13.06 -32.77
CA PRO A 470 11.30 -12.07 -31.93
C PRO A 470 10.41 -10.92 -31.42
N ASP A 471 9.37 -10.59 -32.16
CA ASP A 471 8.43 -9.51 -31.80
C ASP A 471 7.28 -9.99 -30.90
N LEU A 472 7.25 -11.28 -30.51
CA LEU A 472 6.19 -11.81 -29.64
C LEU A 472 6.38 -11.28 -28.20
N GLU A 473 5.30 -10.74 -27.64
CA GLU A 473 5.26 -10.32 -26.25
C GLU A 473 5.03 -11.52 -25.33
N VAL A 474 5.93 -11.76 -24.38
CA VAL A 474 5.83 -12.87 -23.42
C VAL A 474 6.12 -12.34 -22.02
N GLY A 475 5.21 -12.61 -21.09
CA GLY A 475 5.28 -11.94 -19.79
C GLY A 475 4.36 -12.50 -18.73
N VAL A 476 4.28 -11.75 -17.64
CA VAL A 476 3.37 -12.03 -16.53
C VAL A 476 2.55 -10.80 -16.19
N GLU A 477 1.32 -11.02 -15.74
CA GLU A 477 0.48 -9.97 -15.14
C GLU A 477 0.44 -10.18 -13.63
N PHE A 478 0.71 -9.09 -12.91
CA PHE A 478 0.74 -9.09 -11.44
C PHE A 478 -0.67 -9.17 -10.88
N ILE A 479 -0.80 -9.78 -9.69
CA ILE A 479 -2.03 -9.70 -8.90
C ILE A 479 -2.40 -8.25 -8.57
N SER A 480 -3.69 -7.96 -8.44
CA SER A 480 -4.22 -6.67 -7.98
C SER A 480 -4.37 -6.62 -6.45
N ALA A 481 -3.33 -7.05 -5.74
CA ALA A 481 -3.32 -7.11 -4.29
C ALA A 481 -1.96 -6.59 -3.80
N TYR A 482 -1.70 -5.32 -4.11
CA TYR A 482 -0.50 -4.63 -3.69
C TYR A 482 -0.39 -4.67 -2.16
N ASP A 483 0.82 -4.91 -1.69
CA ASP A 483 1.18 -4.81 -0.28
C ASP A 483 2.41 -3.88 -0.18
N PRO A 484 2.51 -3.02 0.84
CA PRO A 484 3.66 -2.13 1.01
C PRO A 484 5.03 -2.84 1.01
N SER A 485 5.08 -4.12 1.38
CA SER A 485 6.30 -4.94 1.31
C SER A 485 6.79 -5.16 -0.11
N TRP A 486 6.01 -4.84 -1.16
CA TRP A 486 6.42 -5.01 -2.55
C TRP A 486 7.70 -4.23 -2.85
N ASN A 487 7.85 -3.02 -2.30
CA ASN A 487 9.07 -2.22 -2.48
C ASN A 487 10.34 -2.96 -2.04
N LEU A 488 10.24 -3.86 -1.06
CA LEU A 488 11.35 -4.68 -0.58
C LEU A 488 11.68 -5.86 -1.51
N VAL A 489 10.67 -6.45 -2.15
CA VAL A 489 10.79 -7.73 -2.87
C VAL A 489 10.85 -7.59 -4.39
N LEU A 490 10.37 -6.47 -4.94
CA LEU A 490 10.33 -6.23 -6.39
C LEU A 490 11.68 -6.40 -7.09
N PRO A 491 12.83 -5.95 -6.55
CA PRO A 491 14.12 -6.19 -7.20
C PRO A 491 14.40 -7.67 -7.48
N HIS A 492 14.05 -8.55 -6.53
CA HIS A 492 14.21 -10.00 -6.70
C HIS A 492 13.16 -10.58 -7.65
N ALA A 493 11.92 -10.07 -7.62
CA ALA A 493 10.89 -10.47 -8.57
C ALA A 493 11.29 -10.14 -10.02
N TRP A 494 11.92 -8.98 -10.26
CA TRP A 494 12.44 -8.60 -11.58
C TRP A 494 13.51 -9.55 -12.08
N ASP A 495 14.49 -9.89 -11.23
CA ASP A 495 15.51 -10.88 -11.58
C ASP A 495 14.88 -12.22 -11.97
N GLU A 496 13.87 -12.69 -11.23
CA GLU A 496 13.14 -13.91 -11.56
C GLU A 496 12.37 -13.83 -12.89
N ILE A 497 11.69 -12.71 -13.15
CA ILE A 497 10.93 -12.46 -14.39
C ILE A 497 11.83 -12.50 -15.62
N LEU A 498 13.02 -11.90 -15.51
CA LEU A 498 14.04 -11.98 -16.56
C LEU A 498 14.60 -13.40 -16.71
N ASN A 499 14.83 -14.10 -15.59
CA ASN A 499 15.42 -15.43 -15.60
C ASN A 499 14.59 -16.43 -16.39
N PHE A 500 13.25 -16.38 -16.33
CA PHE A 500 12.39 -17.22 -17.17
C PHE A 500 12.10 -16.67 -18.57
N GLY A 501 12.75 -15.56 -18.96
CA GLY A 501 12.80 -15.09 -20.34
C GLY A 501 11.68 -14.14 -20.75
N SER A 502 10.98 -13.51 -19.81
CA SER A 502 9.99 -12.49 -20.14
C SER A 502 10.63 -11.28 -20.79
N ASN A 503 9.93 -10.67 -21.75
CA ASN A 503 10.26 -9.36 -22.31
C ASN A 503 9.22 -8.30 -21.97
N ALA A 504 8.19 -8.66 -21.21
CA ALA A 504 7.14 -7.75 -20.82
C ALA A 504 6.51 -8.10 -19.46
N VAL A 505 5.88 -7.12 -18.84
CA VAL A 505 5.16 -7.26 -17.56
C VAL A 505 3.93 -6.34 -17.57
N THR A 506 2.84 -6.78 -16.94
CA THR A 506 1.66 -5.96 -16.69
C THR A 506 1.48 -5.74 -15.20
N LEU A 507 1.43 -4.48 -14.78
CA LEU A 507 1.08 -4.09 -13.42
C LEU A 507 -0.41 -3.72 -13.37
N SER A 508 -1.10 -4.13 -12.30
CA SER A 508 -2.56 -4.02 -12.20
C SER A 508 -2.98 -3.21 -10.97
N PRO A 509 -2.63 -1.91 -10.87
CA PRO A 509 -3.03 -1.07 -9.75
C PRO A 509 -4.56 -0.98 -9.67
N ALA A 510 -5.10 -1.12 -8.46
CA ALA A 510 -6.54 -1.14 -8.23
C ALA A 510 -7.04 0.11 -7.51
N TRP A 511 -8.26 0.56 -7.82
CA TRP A 511 -9.03 1.49 -6.97
C TRP A 511 -10.20 0.76 -6.31
N VAL A 512 -10.69 1.27 -5.19
CA VAL A 512 -11.66 0.57 -4.33
C VAL A 512 -13.05 1.18 -4.46
N TRP A 513 -14.06 0.35 -4.74
CA TRP A 513 -15.46 0.75 -4.59
C TRP A 513 -15.86 0.66 -3.12
N GLU A 514 -15.67 1.76 -2.38
CA GLU A 514 -15.96 1.86 -0.94
C GLU A 514 -17.45 1.62 -0.65
N HIS A 515 -18.31 2.17 -1.52
CA HIS A 515 -19.75 2.07 -1.36
C HIS A 515 -20.44 1.79 -2.70
N SER A 516 -21.52 1.03 -2.65
CA SER A 516 -22.45 0.83 -3.78
C SER A 516 -23.76 1.62 -3.63
N GLN A 517 -24.07 2.11 -2.43
CA GLN A 517 -25.33 2.79 -2.12
C GLN A 517 -25.13 3.97 -1.14
N PRO A 518 -25.94 5.05 -1.25
CA PRO A 518 -26.96 5.27 -2.29
C PRO A 518 -26.35 5.56 -3.67
N ASN A 519 -25.11 6.06 -3.71
CA ASN A 519 -24.32 6.29 -4.91
C ASN A 519 -23.02 5.49 -4.82
N PRO A 520 -22.48 5.00 -5.96
CA PRO A 520 -21.20 4.32 -5.96
C PRO A 520 -20.06 5.33 -5.77
N VAL A 521 -19.05 4.96 -4.99
CA VAL A 521 -17.85 5.79 -4.73
C VAL A 521 -16.63 4.94 -5.04
N LEU A 522 -15.79 5.40 -5.98
CA LEU A 522 -14.52 4.76 -6.32
C LEU A 522 -13.38 5.65 -5.81
N SER A 523 -12.48 5.10 -5.02
CA SER A 523 -11.41 5.89 -4.40
C SER A 523 -10.04 5.23 -4.54
N PHE A 524 -9.01 6.05 -4.42
CA PHE A 524 -7.66 5.59 -4.17
C PHE A 524 -7.51 5.22 -2.70
N ASP A 525 -7.16 3.96 -2.43
CA ASP A 525 -6.85 3.47 -1.09
C ASP A 525 -5.34 3.14 -0.98
N PRO A 526 -4.56 3.91 -0.20
CA PRO A 526 -3.12 3.69 -0.07
C PRO A 526 -2.72 2.40 0.68
N SER A 527 -3.68 1.68 1.26
CA SER A 527 -3.46 0.39 1.93
C SER A 527 -3.26 -0.76 0.93
N ILE A 528 -3.94 -0.70 -0.22
CA ILE A 528 -3.95 -1.76 -1.25
C ILE A 528 -3.62 -1.26 -2.67
N THR A 529 -3.21 0.00 -2.78
CA THR A 529 -2.79 0.62 -4.03
C THR A 529 -1.45 1.33 -3.85
N PRO A 530 -0.46 1.13 -4.74
CA PRO A 530 0.78 1.88 -4.67
C PRO A 530 0.50 3.36 -4.92
N TYR A 531 1.20 4.23 -4.19
CA TYR A 531 1.21 5.65 -4.53
C TYR A 531 1.83 5.87 -5.92
N PRO A 532 1.53 6.99 -6.59
CA PRO A 532 2.08 7.30 -7.90
C PRO A 532 3.60 7.21 -8.00
N ASP A 533 4.33 7.70 -7.00
CA ASP A 533 5.78 7.67 -6.97
C ASP A 533 6.32 6.23 -6.85
N GLU A 534 5.64 5.36 -6.10
CA GLU A 534 5.97 3.93 -5.99
C GLU A 534 5.73 3.20 -7.31
N LEU A 535 4.56 3.43 -7.92
CA LEU A 535 4.21 2.82 -9.19
C LEU A 535 5.16 3.26 -10.32
N ILE A 536 5.44 4.56 -10.43
CA ILE A 536 6.39 5.11 -11.41
C ILE A 536 7.80 4.56 -11.18
N GLY A 537 8.23 4.43 -9.92
CA GLY A 537 9.50 3.79 -9.57
C GLY A 537 9.57 2.34 -10.06
N ALA A 538 8.55 1.54 -9.78
CA ALA A 538 8.47 0.14 -10.22
C ALA A 538 8.47 0.02 -11.76
N ILE A 539 7.75 0.90 -12.46
CA ILE A 539 7.76 0.97 -13.93
C ILE A 539 9.16 1.29 -14.45
N ALA A 540 9.83 2.30 -13.87
CA ALA A 540 11.15 2.73 -14.29
C ALA A 540 12.21 1.65 -14.07
N ASP A 541 12.10 0.87 -12.99
CA ASP A 541 12.99 -0.26 -12.72
C ASP A 541 12.79 -1.38 -13.75
N ALA A 542 11.54 -1.73 -14.07
CA ALA A 542 11.26 -2.74 -15.10
C ALA A 542 11.72 -2.28 -16.50
N GLN A 543 11.53 -1.01 -16.86
CA GLN A 543 12.00 -0.44 -18.13
C GLN A 543 13.53 -0.41 -18.23
N GLN A 544 14.25 -0.17 -17.12
CA GLN A 544 15.72 -0.24 -17.09
C GLN A 544 16.26 -1.65 -17.36
N LEU A 545 15.41 -2.66 -17.18
CA LEU A 545 15.68 -4.06 -17.50
C LEU A 545 15.18 -4.46 -18.89
N ASP A 546 14.85 -3.48 -19.74
CA ASP A 546 14.34 -3.65 -21.10
C ASP A 546 12.98 -4.41 -21.18
N LEU A 547 12.21 -4.44 -20.09
CA LEU A 547 10.85 -4.98 -20.10
C LEU A 547 9.85 -3.95 -20.68
N SER A 548 8.99 -4.40 -21.58
CA SER A 548 7.77 -3.66 -21.97
C SER A 548 6.78 -3.68 -20.80
N VAL A 549 6.36 -2.50 -20.33
CA VAL A 549 5.48 -2.38 -19.15
C VAL A 549 4.07 -1.96 -19.58
N GLY A 550 3.08 -2.77 -19.25
CA GLY A 550 1.66 -2.44 -19.36
C GLY A 550 1.03 -2.07 -18.02
N LEU A 551 0.02 -1.20 -18.04
CA LEU A 551 -0.85 -0.92 -16.89
C LEU A 551 -2.25 -1.42 -17.16
N ARG A 552 -2.81 -2.25 -16.27
CA ARG A 552 -4.19 -2.70 -16.32
C ARG A 552 -5.04 -1.97 -15.28
N ALA A 553 -6.10 -1.34 -15.75
CA ALA A 553 -7.04 -0.63 -14.91
C ALA A 553 -7.92 -1.60 -14.12
N MET A 554 -7.68 -1.71 -12.82
CA MET A 554 -8.42 -2.60 -11.94
C MET A 554 -9.28 -1.86 -10.93
N THR A 555 -10.45 -2.42 -10.64
CA THR A 555 -11.28 -1.97 -9.52
C THR A 555 -11.60 -3.16 -8.62
N LEU A 556 -11.83 -2.90 -7.33
CA LEU A 556 -12.14 -3.93 -6.34
C LEU A 556 -13.25 -3.40 -5.41
N PRO A 557 -14.30 -4.18 -5.10
CA PRO A 557 -15.24 -3.80 -4.05
C PRO A 557 -14.61 -3.98 -2.67
N GLU A 558 -14.91 -3.06 -1.76
CA GLU A 558 -14.40 -3.13 -0.40
C GLU A 558 -15.07 -4.28 0.39
N GLY A 559 -14.26 -5.19 0.93
CA GLY A 559 -14.72 -6.21 1.89
C GLY A 559 -15.71 -7.27 1.35
N GLU A 560 -16.01 -7.29 0.06
CA GLU A 560 -16.93 -8.26 -0.55
C GLU A 560 -16.51 -8.73 -1.95
N ALA A 561 -17.26 -9.65 -2.55
CA ALA A 561 -17.05 -10.09 -3.93
C ALA A 561 -17.85 -9.23 -4.91
N PHE A 562 -17.36 -9.08 -6.14
CA PHE A 562 -18.08 -8.35 -7.19
C PHE A 562 -19.50 -8.87 -7.45
N THR A 563 -19.72 -10.18 -7.28
CA THR A 563 -21.07 -10.78 -7.41
C THR A 563 -22.05 -10.19 -6.42
N THR A 564 -21.62 -10.02 -5.17
CA THR A 564 -22.41 -9.40 -4.10
C THR A 564 -22.55 -7.90 -4.32
N TRP A 565 -21.46 -7.23 -4.68
CA TRP A 565 -21.45 -5.77 -4.90
C TRP A 565 -22.42 -5.34 -6.02
N TRP A 566 -22.34 -6.01 -7.17
CA TRP A 566 -23.27 -5.78 -8.29
C TRP A 566 -24.70 -6.21 -7.90
N GLY A 567 -24.88 -7.33 -7.21
CA GLY A 567 -26.20 -7.80 -6.78
C GLY A 567 -26.91 -6.89 -5.78
N ASN A 568 -26.15 -6.16 -4.96
CA ASN A 568 -26.67 -5.22 -3.97
C ASN A 568 -26.87 -3.80 -4.53
N SER A 569 -26.38 -3.49 -5.72
CA SER A 569 -26.43 -2.13 -6.29
C SER A 569 -27.82 -1.75 -6.82
N ILE A 570 -28.15 -0.45 -6.86
CA ILE A 570 -29.50 0.05 -7.20
C ILE A 570 -29.73 0.17 -8.72
N HIS A 571 -28.67 0.39 -9.51
CA HIS A 571 -28.69 0.45 -10.98
C HIS A 571 -29.71 1.45 -11.59
N SER A 572 -30.09 2.51 -10.88
CA SER A 572 -30.92 3.58 -11.45
C SER A 572 -30.14 4.40 -12.49
N ASP A 573 -30.85 5.17 -13.33
CA ASP A 573 -30.20 6.06 -14.31
C ASP A 573 -29.20 7.03 -13.65
N ASP A 574 -29.54 7.56 -12.47
CA ASP A 574 -28.67 8.47 -11.71
C ASP A 574 -27.46 7.71 -11.11
N TRP A 575 -27.67 6.49 -10.61
CA TRP A 575 -26.61 5.62 -10.10
C TRP A 575 -25.59 5.30 -11.21
N TRP A 576 -26.07 4.93 -12.40
CA TRP A 576 -25.22 4.66 -13.56
C TRP A 576 -24.47 5.90 -14.04
N ALA A 577 -25.11 7.08 -14.00
CA ALA A 577 -24.42 8.32 -14.33
C ALA A 577 -23.21 8.53 -13.41
N VAL A 578 -23.38 8.32 -12.09
CA VAL A 578 -22.28 8.39 -11.13
C VAL A 578 -21.24 7.31 -11.39
N TRP A 579 -21.63 6.05 -11.60
CA TRP A 579 -20.70 4.96 -11.87
C TRP A 579 -19.76 5.26 -13.07
N PHE A 580 -20.33 5.77 -14.18
CA PHE A 580 -19.54 6.13 -15.36
C PHE A 580 -18.64 7.35 -15.11
N GLU A 581 -19.04 8.29 -14.26
CA GLU A 581 -18.18 9.43 -13.86
C GLU A 581 -16.99 8.97 -13.02
N GLU A 582 -17.22 8.10 -12.04
CA GLU A 582 -16.19 7.50 -11.18
C GLU A 582 -15.19 6.67 -12.01
N TYR A 583 -15.69 5.77 -12.87
CA TYR A 583 -14.82 4.97 -13.73
C TYR A 583 -14.03 5.82 -14.74
N ARG A 584 -14.64 6.89 -15.29
CA ARG A 584 -13.94 7.85 -16.14
C ARG A 584 -12.79 8.52 -15.39
N SER A 585 -13.04 9.04 -14.19
CA SER A 585 -12.01 9.66 -13.34
C SER A 585 -10.83 8.72 -13.09
N PHE A 586 -11.13 7.46 -12.76
CA PHE A 586 -10.13 6.42 -12.58
C PHE A 586 -9.33 6.14 -13.87
N ALA A 587 -10.01 5.93 -15.00
CA ALA A 587 -9.37 5.65 -16.28
C ALA A 587 -8.45 6.79 -16.74
N LEU A 588 -8.85 8.05 -16.55
CA LEU A 588 -8.01 9.21 -16.84
C LEU A 588 -6.83 9.34 -15.89
N THR A 589 -7.02 8.96 -14.64
CA THR A 589 -5.93 8.94 -13.66
C THR A 589 -4.85 7.93 -14.03
N LEU A 590 -5.24 6.72 -14.42
CA LEU A 590 -4.28 5.76 -14.96
C LEU A 590 -3.68 6.20 -16.30
N ALA A 591 -4.45 6.85 -17.19
CA ALA A 591 -3.91 7.40 -18.43
C ALA A 591 -2.84 8.48 -18.19
N SER A 592 -3.03 9.32 -17.18
CA SER A 592 -2.05 10.33 -16.77
C SER A 592 -0.77 9.68 -16.25
N LEU A 593 -0.89 8.69 -15.37
CA LEU A 593 0.27 7.94 -14.83
C LEU A 593 1.00 7.16 -15.93
N ALA A 594 0.24 6.50 -16.81
CA ALA A 594 0.74 5.79 -17.98
C ALA A 594 1.57 6.70 -18.89
N ASN A 595 1.04 7.89 -19.20
CA ASN A 595 1.73 8.88 -20.02
C ASN A 595 2.97 9.46 -19.31
N GLN A 596 2.89 9.71 -18.01
CA GLN A 596 4.01 10.22 -17.23
C GLN A 596 5.18 9.23 -17.14
N ALA A 597 4.88 7.93 -17.04
CA ALA A 597 5.87 6.87 -16.91
C ALA A 597 6.27 6.22 -18.25
N ASP A 598 5.78 6.74 -19.38
CA ASP A 598 6.05 6.22 -20.73
C ASP A 598 5.77 4.71 -20.87
N VAL A 599 4.64 4.26 -20.29
CA VAL A 599 4.25 2.83 -20.36
C VAL A 599 3.83 2.46 -21.78
N SER A 600 4.13 1.23 -22.19
CA SER A 600 3.90 0.78 -23.57
C SER A 600 2.42 0.58 -23.87
N LYS A 601 1.64 0.17 -22.87
CA LYS A 601 0.19 -0.04 -23.00
C LYS A 601 -0.62 0.29 -21.76
N LEU A 602 -1.85 0.75 -21.99
CA LEU A 602 -2.91 0.89 -20.99
C LEU A 602 -4.06 -0.05 -21.36
N ILE A 603 -4.49 -0.87 -20.42
CA ILE A 603 -5.52 -1.92 -20.61
C ILE A 603 -6.75 -1.53 -19.81
N LEU A 604 -7.89 -1.38 -20.50
CA LEU A 604 -9.22 -1.14 -19.91
C LEU A 604 -10.12 -2.36 -20.14
N GLY A 605 -11.28 -2.41 -19.49
CA GLY A 605 -12.24 -3.50 -19.66
C GLY A 605 -12.11 -4.55 -18.55
N GLY A 606 -12.29 -5.83 -18.90
CA GLY A 606 -12.26 -6.94 -17.94
C GLY A 606 -13.64 -7.32 -17.38
N PRO A 607 -13.72 -8.48 -16.69
CA PRO A 607 -14.96 -8.98 -16.10
C PRO A 607 -15.57 -8.04 -15.05
N GLU A 608 -14.75 -7.29 -14.31
CA GLU A 608 -15.14 -6.35 -13.25
C GLU A 608 -16.10 -5.25 -13.74
N VAL A 609 -15.97 -4.83 -15.00
CA VAL A 609 -16.83 -3.82 -15.63
C VAL A 609 -17.87 -4.43 -16.57
N GLY A 610 -17.95 -5.76 -16.68
CA GLY A 610 -18.86 -6.49 -17.57
C GLY A 610 -20.32 -6.00 -17.53
N PRO A 611 -20.92 -5.79 -16.34
CA PRO A 611 -22.28 -5.27 -16.22
C PRO A 611 -22.49 -3.87 -16.83
N SER A 612 -21.44 -3.07 -16.99
CA SER A 612 -21.53 -1.71 -17.59
C SER A 612 -21.42 -1.70 -19.11
N LEU A 613 -21.17 -2.85 -19.75
CA LEU A 613 -21.06 -2.95 -21.20
C LEU A 613 -22.44 -2.87 -21.88
N PRO A 614 -22.53 -2.55 -23.19
CA PRO A 614 -23.80 -2.53 -23.90
C PRO A 614 -24.54 -3.88 -23.82
N GLY A 615 -25.71 -3.89 -23.19
CA GLY A 615 -26.47 -5.12 -22.94
C GLY A 615 -25.86 -6.01 -21.86
N GLY A 616 -25.09 -5.41 -20.94
CA GLY A 616 -24.45 -6.09 -19.83
C GLY A 616 -25.41 -6.89 -18.97
N LEU A 617 -24.90 -7.97 -18.41
CA LEU A 617 -25.62 -8.85 -17.50
C LEU A 617 -24.96 -8.78 -16.14
N LEU A 618 -25.76 -8.91 -15.09
CA LEU A 618 -25.27 -9.17 -13.75
C LEU A 618 -24.72 -10.60 -13.66
N PRO A 619 -23.93 -10.91 -12.62
CA PRO A 619 -23.36 -12.25 -12.47
C PRO A 619 -24.39 -13.39 -12.33
N ASP A 620 -25.65 -13.08 -11.99
CA ASP A 620 -26.75 -14.05 -11.98
C ASP A 620 -27.43 -14.25 -13.36
N GLY A 621 -26.93 -13.55 -14.39
CA GLY A 621 -27.43 -13.59 -15.77
C GLY A 621 -28.62 -12.67 -16.05
N SER A 622 -29.12 -11.91 -15.06
CA SER A 622 -30.14 -10.88 -15.28
C SER A 622 -29.57 -9.63 -15.97
N GLU A 623 -30.43 -8.80 -16.58
CA GLU A 623 -29.98 -7.54 -17.19
C GLU A 623 -29.47 -6.59 -16.09
N SER A 624 -28.34 -5.91 -16.33
CA SER A 624 -27.77 -4.94 -15.38
C SER A 624 -28.50 -3.59 -15.34
N ASP A 625 -29.56 -3.44 -16.14
CA ASP A 625 -30.27 -2.17 -16.38
C ASP A 625 -29.33 -1.04 -16.87
N VAL A 626 -28.17 -1.39 -17.42
CA VAL A 626 -27.21 -0.42 -17.96
C VAL A 626 -27.88 0.49 -19.03
N PRO A 627 -27.60 1.81 -19.02
CA PRO A 627 -28.25 2.74 -19.93
C PRO A 627 -28.04 2.36 -21.40
N LYS A 628 -29.06 2.59 -22.24
CA LYS A 628 -28.98 2.32 -23.69
C LYS A 628 -27.87 3.07 -24.42
N ASN A 629 -27.36 4.16 -23.82
CA ASN A 629 -26.22 4.93 -24.35
C ASN A 629 -24.87 4.50 -23.77
N ALA A 630 -24.76 3.33 -23.13
CA ALA A 630 -23.51 2.79 -22.61
C ALA A 630 -22.38 2.76 -23.64
N GLU A 631 -22.67 2.38 -24.89
CA GLU A 631 -21.65 2.41 -25.97
C GLU A 631 -21.10 3.82 -26.17
N THR A 632 -21.96 4.84 -26.15
CA THR A 632 -21.54 6.24 -26.29
C THR A 632 -20.67 6.66 -25.11
N ARG A 633 -21.05 6.31 -23.88
CA ARG A 633 -20.28 6.64 -22.66
C ARG A 633 -18.89 6.00 -22.67
N TRP A 634 -18.80 4.74 -23.08
CA TRP A 634 -17.51 4.05 -23.24
C TRP A 634 -16.64 4.70 -24.31
N ARG A 635 -17.22 5.10 -25.45
CA ARG A 635 -16.47 5.83 -26.48
C ARG A 635 -15.99 7.20 -25.98
N GLU A 636 -16.78 7.91 -25.20
CA GLU A 636 -16.39 9.18 -24.56
C GLU A 636 -15.21 8.97 -23.61
N ILE A 637 -15.23 7.91 -22.78
CA ILE A 637 -14.09 7.55 -21.91
C ILE A 637 -12.83 7.28 -22.75
N VAL A 638 -12.96 6.50 -23.83
CA VAL A 638 -11.83 6.20 -24.72
C VAL A 638 -11.28 7.48 -25.37
N ASP A 639 -12.16 8.34 -25.89
CA ASP A 639 -11.77 9.60 -26.50
C ASP A 639 -11.02 10.50 -25.51
N ASP A 640 -11.51 10.59 -24.26
CA ASP A 640 -10.87 11.37 -23.20
C ASP A 640 -9.51 10.76 -22.81
N VAL A 641 -9.40 9.44 -22.66
CA VAL A 641 -8.12 8.76 -22.40
C VAL A 641 -7.11 9.07 -23.50
N ARG A 642 -7.53 9.09 -24.77
CA ARG A 642 -6.65 9.43 -25.91
C ARG A 642 -6.20 10.88 -25.95
N THR A 643 -6.86 11.78 -25.23
CA THR A 643 -6.37 13.17 -25.08
C THR A 643 -5.14 13.25 -24.18
N ILE A 644 -4.95 12.25 -23.30
CA ILE A 644 -3.87 12.20 -22.30
C ILE A 644 -2.78 11.21 -22.71
N TYR A 645 -3.16 10.01 -23.17
CA TYR A 645 -2.25 8.90 -23.42
C TYR A 645 -2.20 8.51 -24.91
N SER A 646 -0.98 8.47 -25.44
CA SER A 646 -0.72 8.17 -26.87
C SER A 646 -0.17 6.78 -27.14
N GLY A 647 0.13 5.98 -26.11
CA GLY A 647 0.58 4.59 -26.28
C GLY A 647 -0.56 3.65 -26.69
N THR A 648 -0.28 2.34 -26.67
CA THR A 648 -1.25 1.33 -27.08
C THR A 648 -2.40 1.25 -26.08
N LEU A 649 -3.62 1.46 -26.55
CA LEU A 649 -4.82 1.27 -25.73
C LEU A 649 -5.42 -0.10 -26.04
N ALA A 650 -5.42 -0.98 -25.05
CA ALA A 650 -5.98 -2.32 -25.15
C ALA A 650 -7.33 -2.42 -24.44
N PHE A 651 -8.21 -3.28 -24.95
CA PHE A 651 -9.44 -3.66 -24.24
C PHE A 651 -9.41 -5.15 -23.92
N GLU A 652 -9.69 -5.48 -22.67
CA GLU A 652 -9.79 -6.84 -22.20
C GLU A 652 -11.19 -7.43 -22.39
N ILE A 653 -11.22 -8.62 -22.98
CA ILE A 653 -12.41 -9.44 -23.20
C ILE A 653 -12.20 -10.77 -22.50
N GLU A 654 -13.18 -11.18 -21.71
CA GLU A 654 -13.15 -12.45 -20.99
C GLU A 654 -13.55 -13.64 -21.88
N LEU A 655 -12.82 -14.74 -21.72
CA LEU A 655 -13.15 -16.06 -22.26
C LEU A 655 -13.10 -17.10 -21.12
N GLY A 656 -14.27 -17.32 -20.53
CA GLY A 656 -14.53 -18.44 -19.61
C GLY A 656 -15.16 -19.62 -20.35
N ALA A 657 -16.22 -20.20 -19.77
CA ALA A 657 -17.01 -21.23 -20.46
C ALA A 657 -17.60 -20.73 -21.79
N GLU A 658 -17.92 -19.44 -21.86
CA GLU A 658 -18.36 -18.75 -23.07
C GLU A 658 -17.52 -17.48 -23.27
N LEU A 659 -17.42 -17.02 -24.51
CA LEU A 659 -16.78 -15.76 -24.85
C LEU A 659 -17.71 -14.60 -24.48
N GLN A 660 -17.20 -13.64 -23.70
CA GLN A 660 -17.89 -12.38 -23.46
C GLN A 660 -18.20 -11.69 -24.80
N THR A 661 -19.44 -11.24 -24.97
CA THR A 661 -19.86 -10.62 -26.24
C THR A 661 -18.99 -9.39 -26.54
N PRO A 662 -18.23 -9.36 -27.65
CA PRO A 662 -17.35 -8.23 -27.93
C PRO A 662 -18.15 -6.94 -28.11
N PRO A 663 -17.85 -5.87 -27.35
CA PRO A 663 -18.62 -4.64 -27.43
C PRO A 663 -18.41 -3.94 -28.79
N PRO A 664 -19.41 -3.23 -29.33
CA PRO A 664 -19.28 -2.57 -30.63
C PRO A 664 -18.18 -1.50 -30.69
N PHE A 665 -17.79 -0.92 -29.55
CA PHE A 665 -16.74 0.09 -29.44
C PHE A 665 -15.32 -0.46 -29.46
N LEU A 666 -15.14 -1.78 -29.54
CA LEU A 666 -13.82 -2.40 -29.62
C LEU A 666 -13.00 -1.88 -30.82
N ASP A 667 -13.66 -1.34 -31.84
CA ASP A 667 -13.02 -0.69 -32.98
C ASP A 667 -12.13 0.51 -32.59
N ALA A 668 -12.42 1.18 -31.47
CA ALA A 668 -11.68 2.34 -30.95
C ALA A 668 -10.38 1.99 -30.20
N PHE A 669 -10.14 0.71 -29.91
CA PHE A 669 -8.93 0.21 -29.23
C PHE A 669 -7.89 -0.28 -30.24
N ASP A 670 -6.61 -0.26 -29.87
CA ASP A 670 -5.52 -0.69 -30.76
C ASP A 670 -5.33 -2.21 -30.72
N GLU A 671 -5.52 -2.80 -29.55
CA GLU A 671 -5.16 -4.18 -29.21
C GLU A 671 -6.28 -4.84 -28.40
N ILE A 672 -6.43 -6.15 -28.54
CA ILE A 672 -7.39 -6.94 -27.77
C ILE A 672 -6.62 -7.84 -26.82
N HIS A 673 -6.96 -7.77 -25.53
CA HIS A 673 -6.48 -8.71 -24.51
C HIS A 673 -7.58 -9.75 -24.30
N LEU A 674 -7.29 -11.01 -24.59
CA LEU A 674 -8.23 -12.10 -24.35
C LEU A 674 -7.86 -12.77 -23.03
N TYR A 675 -8.61 -12.45 -21.99
CA TYR A 675 -8.46 -13.05 -20.68
C TYR A 675 -9.04 -14.47 -20.69
N TRP A 676 -8.16 -15.46 -20.71
CA TRP A 676 -8.46 -16.88 -20.84
C TRP A 676 -8.44 -17.57 -19.48
N HIS A 677 -9.60 -18.08 -19.08
CA HIS A 677 -9.77 -19.06 -18.00
C HIS A 677 -10.74 -20.18 -18.40
N ALA A 678 -10.91 -20.39 -19.72
CA ALA A 678 -11.88 -21.33 -20.26
C ALA A 678 -11.65 -22.78 -19.80
N PRO A 679 -12.72 -23.60 -19.68
CA PRO A 679 -12.60 -25.03 -19.44
C PRO A 679 -11.84 -25.72 -20.60
N LEU A 680 -10.78 -26.45 -20.25
CA LEU A 680 -10.05 -27.34 -21.14
C LEU A 680 -10.56 -28.78 -21.09
N THR A 681 -11.37 -29.12 -20.07
CA THR A 681 -11.96 -30.44 -19.92
C THR A 681 -13.13 -30.40 -18.94
N ASP A 682 -14.02 -31.38 -19.01
CA ASP A 682 -14.97 -31.70 -17.94
C ASP A 682 -14.48 -32.90 -17.09
N ALA A 683 -13.34 -33.49 -17.45
CA ALA A 683 -12.74 -34.63 -16.76
C ALA A 683 -11.85 -34.17 -15.60
N ILE A 684 -11.85 -34.95 -14.52
CA ILE A 684 -11.07 -34.66 -13.31
C ILE A 684 -9.56 -34.92 -13.50
N ASP A 685 -9.20 -35.80 -14.43
CA ASP A 685 -7.80 -36.19 -14.73
C ASP A 685 -7.65 -36.41 -16.25
N PRO A 686 -7.58 -35.32 -17.03
CA PRO A 686 -7.52 -35.38 -18.49
C PRO A 686 -6.13 -35.79 -18.99
N GLU A 687 -6.08 -36.55 -20.08
CA GLU A 687 -4.83 -36.73 -20.84
C GLU A 687 -4.41 -35.39 -21.47
N PHE A 688 -3.11 -35.08 -21.47
CA PHE A 688 -2.58 -33.82 -22.01
C PHE A 688 -3.02 -33.55 -23.47
N GLU A 689 -3.09 -34.58 -24.31
CA GLU A 689 -3.56 -34.45 -25.71
C GLU A 689 -4.99 -33.90 -25.81
N ALA A 690 -5.88 -34.27 -24.88
CA ALA A 690 -7.25 -33.76 -24.84
C ALA A 690 -7.29 -32.28 -24.47
N LEU A 691 -6.43 -31.84 -23.53
CA LEU A 691 -6.28 -30.42 -23.18
C LEU A 691 -5.84 -29.59 -24.39
N GLN A 692 -4.88 -30.11 -25.18
CA GLN A 692 -4.38 -29.45 -26.39
C GLN A 692 -5.48 -29.31 -27.46
N GLU A 693 -6.24 -30.39 -27.72
CA GLU A 693 -7.34 -30.37 -28.68
C GLU A 693 -8.42 -29.36 -28.28
N GLN A 694 -8.78 -29.32 -26.99
CA GLN A 694 -9.79 -28.39 -26.50
C GLN A 694 -9.31 -26.93 -26.57
N ALA A 695 -8.08 -26.63 -26.17
CA ALA A 695 -7.51 -25.29 -26.30
C ALA A 695 -7.50 -24.80 -27.75
N ALA A 696 -7.08 -25.67 -28.69
CA ALA A 696 -7.08 -25.35 -30.12
C ALA A 696 -8.50 -25.11 -30.68
N SER A 697 -9.46 -25.92 -30.24
CA SER A 697 -10.88 -25.81 -30.59
C SER A 697 -11.49 -24.50 -30.08
N ALA A 698 -11.26 -24.16 -28.81
CA ALA A 698 -11.78 -22.92 -28.22
C ALA A 698 -11.23 -21.66 -28.94
N LEU A 699 -9.92 -21.58 -29.20
CA LEU A 699 -9.37 -20.49 -30.03
C LEU A 699 -9.97 -20.46 -31.43
N GLN A 700 -10.15 -21.63 -32.08
CA GLN A 700 -10.77 -21.69 -33.39
C GLN A 700 -12.19 -21.11 -33.40
N GLN A 701 -12.97 -21.38 -32.35
CA GLN A 701 -14.33 -20.86 -32.20
C GLN A 701 -14.34 -19.35 -32.02
N VAL A 702 -13.43 -18.79 -31.22
CA VAL A 702 -13.28 -17.33 -31.05
C VAL A 702 -13.08 -16.63 -32.39
N PHE A 703 -12.09 -17.08 -33.18
CA PHE A 703 -11.81 -16.51 -34.50
C PHE A 703 -12.95 -16.75 -35.51
N ALA A 704 -13.64 -17.88 -35.45
CA ALA A 704 -14.73 -18.20 -36.35
C ALA A 704 -16.00 -17.39 -36.07
N ALA A 705 -16.31 -17.14 -34.79
CA ALA A 705 -17.50 -16.44 -34.36
C ALA A 705 -17.37 -14.92 -34.52
N HIS A 706 -16.16 -14.36 -34.34
CA HIS A 706 -15.95 -12.92 -34.27
C HIS A 706 -14.76 -12.47 -35.12
N PRO A 707 -15.01 -11.92 -36.33
CA PRO A 707 -13.95 -11.47 -37.24
C PRO A 707 -13.05 -10.35 -36.69
N VAL A 708 -13.48 -9.63 -35.64
CA VAL A 708 -12.72 -8.53 -35.03
C VAL A 708 -11.39 -9.01 -34.44
N PHE A 709 -11.33 -10.25 -33.93
CA PHE A 709 -10.09 -10.83 -33.39
C PHE A 709 -9.03 -11.11 -34.46
N SER A 710 -9.41 -11.14 -35.74
CA SER A 710 -8.44 -11.24 -36.85
C SER A 710 -8.03 -9.88 -37.42
N GLN A 711 -8.61 -8.78 -36.94
CA GLN A 711 -8.39 -7.43 -37.47
C GLN A 711 -7.49 -6.55 -36.59
N LYS A 712 -7.21 -6.99 -35.36
CA LYS A 712 -6.39 -6.29 -34.37
C LYS A 712 -5.39 -7.26 -33.75
N PRO A 713 -4.22 -6.78 -33.28
CA PRO A 713 -3.33 -7.54 -32.41
C PRO A 713 -4.10 -8.20 -31.26
N LEU A 714 -3.79 -9.48 -31.01
CA LEU A 714 -4.42 -10.27 -29.95
C LEU A 714 -3.35 -10.76 -28.97
N ILE A 715 -3.48 -10.37 -27.71
CA ILE A 715 -2.65 -10.86 -26.60
C ILE A 715 -3.49 -11.83 -25.78
N LEU A 716 -2.95 -13.02 -25.49
CA LEU A 716 -3.60 -13.96 -24.58
C LEU A 716 -3.10 -13.73 -23.16
N ILE A 717 -4.03 -13.64 -22.21
CA ILE A 717 -3.74 -13.54 -20.79
C ILE A 717 -4.35 -14.76 -20.10
N VAL A 718 -3.54 -15.71 -19.64
CA VAL A 718 -4.02 -17.03 -19.19
C VAL A 718 -3.94 -17.17 -17.68
N GLU A 719 -5.03 -17.61 -17.05
CA GLU A 719 -5.10 -17.89 -15.61
C GLU A 719 -5.60 -19.31 -15.34
N TYR A 720 -4.78 -20.11 -14.65
CA TYR A 720 -5.19 -21.40 -14.09
C TYR A 720 -4.60 -21.55 -12.69
N LEU A 721 -5.41 -22.03 -11.75
CA LEU A 721 -5.02 -22.34 -10.39
C LEU A 721 -4.19 -23.63 -10.31
N SER A 722 -3.41 -23.81 -9.25
CA SER A 722 -2.68 -25.05 -8.94
C SER A 722 -3.45 -25.98 -8.02
N VAL A 723 -4.68 -26.33 -8.41
CA VAL A 723 -5.58 -27.25 -7.69
C VAL A 723 -6.08 -28.36 -8.61
N TYR A 724 -6.50 -29.49 -8.02
CA TYR A 724 -7.22 -30.51 -8.78
C TYR A 724 -8.48 -29.92 -9.46
N ALA A 725 -8.74 -30.37 -10.69
CA ALA A 725 -9.81 -29.86 -11.55
C ALA A 725 -9.68 -28.38 -11.98
N SER A 726 -8.53 -27.73 -11.79
CA SER A 726 -8.31 -26.36 -12.32
C SER A 726 -8.56 -26.25 -13.83
N GLN A 727 -8.29 -27.33 -14.57
CA GLN A 727 -8.50 -27.40 -16.02
C GLN A 727 -9.98 -27.39 -16.43
N THR A 728 -10.93 -27.49 -15.49
CA THR A 728 -12.36 -27.23 -15.76
C THR A 728 -12.67 -25.74 -15.86
N GLY A 729 -11.65 -24.85 -15.81
CA GLY A 729 -11.76 -23.39 -15.88
C GLY A 729 -12.36 -22.75 -14.62
N CYS A 730 -12.97 -23.58 -13.78
CA CYS A 730 -13.73 -23.16 -12.62
C CYS A 730 -13.79 -24.33 -11.64
N PRO A 731 -12.87 -24.41 -10.65
CA PRO A 731 -12.94 -25.44 -9.63
C PRO A 731 -14.27 -25.31 -8.87
N PRO A 732 -15.14 -26.34 -8.89
CA PRO A 732 -16.45 -26.23 -8.27
C PRO A 732 -16.31 -26.15 -6.75
N ALA A 733 -17.11 -25.28 -6.14
CA ALA A 733 -17.36 -25.27 -4.71
C ALA A 733 -18.30 -26.42 -4.30
N LEU A 734 -18.47 -26.63 -2.99
CA LEU A 734 -19.36 -27.67 -2.44
C LEU A 734 -20.81 -27.48 -2.87
N ASP A 735 -21.21 -26.24 -3.18
CA ASP A 735 -22.52 -25.87 -3.70
C ASP A 735 -22.57 -25.80 -5.24
N GLU A 736 -21.54 -26.33 -5.91
CA GLU A 736 -21.34 -26.32 -7.37
C GLU A 736 -21.09 -24.91 -7.96
N SER A 737 -20.98 -23.87 -7.12
CA SER A 737 -20.60 -22.52 -7.57
C SER A 737 -19.14 -22.44 -8.00
N CYS A 738 -18.80 -21.39 -8.74
CA CYS A 738 -17.42 -21.16 -9.16
C CYS A 738 -16.59 -20.54 -8.05
N ARG A 739 -15.38 -21.07 -7.82
CA ARG A 739 -14.39 -20.43 -6.96
C ARG A 739 -13.49 -19.52 -7.78
N PRO A 740 -13.58 -18.19 -7.62
CA PRO A 740 -12.73 -17.27 -8.37
C PRO A 740 -11.26 -17.43 -7.94
N ALA A 741 -10.34 -17.17 -8.85
CA ALA A 741 -8.91 -17.29 -8.57
C ALA A 741 -8.43 -16.32 -7.49
N SER A 742 -9.12 -15.17 -7.34
CA SER A 742 -8.89 -14.19 -6.28
C SER A 742 -8.92 -14.79 -4.88
N ASP A 743 -9.75 -15.81 -4.64
CA ASP A 743 -9.89 -16.44 -3.32
C ASP A 743 -8.61 -17.17 -2.88
N PHE A 744 -7.73 -17.53 -3.81
CA PHE A 744 -6.50 -18.28 -3.56
C PHE A 744 -5.24 -17.41 -3.58
N GLN A 745 -5.35 -16.11 -3.84
CA GLN A 745 -4.19 -15.20 -3.90
C GLN A 745 -3.46 -15.14 -2.56
N HIS A 746 -2.17 -14.76 -2.57
CA HIS A 746 -1.34 -14.66 -1.36
C HIS A 746 -1.32 -15.94 -0.52
N GLY A 747 -1.34 -17.11 -1.16
CA GLY A 747 -1.34 -18.41 -0.48
C GLY A 747 -2.58 -18.68 0.39
N ALA A 748 -3.68 -17.96 0.18
CA ALA A 748 -4.92 -18.09 0.94
C ALA A 748 -5.48 -19.53 0.90
N ILE A 749 -5.98 -19.98 2.06
CA ILE A 749 -6.62 -21.30 2.20
C ILE A 749 -8.14 -21.11 2.06
N ALA A 750 -8.61 -20.88 0.83
CA ALA A 750 -10.04 -20.72 0.56
C ALA A 750 -10.85 -22.00 0.85
N ASP A 751 -10.30 -23.16 0.47
CA ASP A 751 -10.87 -24.47 0.80
C ASP A 751 -9.74 -25.41 1.26
N PRO A 752 -9.73 -25.86 2.53
CA PRO A 752 -8.72 -26.78 3.03
C PRO A 752 -8.77 -28.15 2.35
N ASP A 753 -9.92 -28.60 1.85
CA ASP A 753 -10.11 -29.94 1.25
C ASP A 753 -9.62 -30.02 -0.19
N LEU A 754 -9.46 -28.87 -0.88
CA LEU A 754 -8.82 -28.84 -2.19
C LEU A 754 -7.37 -29.29 -2.08
N VAL A 755 -6.95 -30.19 -2.97
CA VAL A 755 -5.57 -30.67 -3.02
C VAL A 755 -4.79 -29.84 -4.04
N VAL A 756 -3.56 -29.47 -3.69
CA VAL A 756 -2.63 -28.80 -4.60
C VAL A 756 -2.32 -29.71 -5.78
N ASN A 757 -2.37 -29.17 -7.00
CA ASN A 757 -1.96 -29.85 -8.23
C ASN A 757 -1.08 -28.91 -9.08
N LEU A 758 0.23 -28.92 -8.81
CA LEU A 758 1.21 -28.09 -9.51
C LEU A 758 1.39 -28.53 -10.98
N GLU A 759 1.35 -29.84 -11.22
CA GLU A 759 1.49 -30.42 -12.57
C GLU A 759 0.28 -30.05 -13.44
N GLY A 760 -0.93 -30.14 -12.89
CA GLY A 760 -2.15 -29.78 -13.60
C GLY A 760 -2.19 -28.32 -14.08
N GLN A 761 -1.67 -27.38 -13.28
CA GLN A 761 -1.49 -25.98 -13.72
C GLN A 761 -0.51 -25.90 -14.90
N THR A 762 0.63 -26.61 -14.80
CA THR A 762 1.67 -26.63 -15.82
C THR A 762 1.13 -27.18 -17.15
N GLU A 763 0.36 -28.27 -17.09
CA GLU A 763 -0.27 -28.87 -18.27
C GLU A 763 -1.31 -27.95 -18.92
N ALA A 764 -2.14 -27.27 -18.13
CA ALA A 764 -3.13 -26.32 -18.64
C ALA A 764 -2.45 -25.16 -19.39
N LEU A 765 -1.46 -24.54 -18.76
CA LEU A 765 -0.69 -23.44 -19.37
C LEU A 765 0.02 -23.90 -20.63
N ASN A 766 0.64 -25.09 -20.64
CA ASN A 766 1.34 -25.62 -21.81
C ASN A 766 0.37 -25.92 -22.97
N ALA A 767 -0.83 -26.44 -22.67
CA ALA A 767 -1.86 -26.70 -23.69
C ALA A 767 -2.31 -25.42 -24.39
N VAL A 768 -2.58 -24.35 -23.64
CA VAL A 768 -2.98 -23.05 -24.21
C VAL A 768 -1.82 -22.40 -24.95
N LEU A 769 -0.59 -22.46 -24.42
CA LEU A 769 0.59 -21.92 -25.09
C LEU A 769 0.84 -22.61 -26.44
N LEU A 770 0.68 -23.94 -26.51
CA LEU A 770 0.79 -24.69 -27.77
C LEU A 770 -0.27 -24.26 -28.80
N ALA A 771 -1.51 -24.09 -28.36
CA ALA A 771 -2.60 -23.61 -29.22
C ALA A 771 -2.35 -22.17 -29.69
N ALA A 772 -1.78 -21.34 -28.82
CA ALA A 772 -1.44 -19.95 -29.10
C ALA A 772 -0.29 -19.84 -30.11
N TYR A 773 0.80 -20.56 -29.87
CA TYR A 773 1.99 -20.59 -30.70
C TYR A 773 1.70 -21.08 -32.13
N ALA A 774 0.71 -21.95 -32.31
CA ALA A 774 0.28 -22.43 -33.63
C ALA A 774 -0.41 -21.36 -34.49
N ARG A 775 -0.71 -20.17 -33.96
CA ARG A 775 -1.40 -19.08 -34.65
C ARG A 775 -0.54 -17.82 -34.72
N SER A 776 -0.35 -17.31 -35.93
CA SER A 776 0.40 -16.07 -36.15
C SER A 776 -0.34 -14.82 -35.70
N GLU A 777 -1.67 -14.90 -35.58
CA GLU A 777 -2.56 -13.82 -35.16
C GLU A 777 -2.42 -13.46 -33.68
N ILE A 778 -1.87 -14.37 -32.86
CA ILE A 778 -1.59 -14.11 -31.45
C ILE A 778 -0.22 -13.47 -31.34
N GLU A 779 -0.17 -12.24 -30.85
CA GLU A 779 1.04 -11.41 -30.77
C GLU A 779 1.64 -11.35 -29.36
N GLY A 780 0.96 -11.94 -28.36
CA GLY A 780 1.55 -12.14 -27.05
C GLY A 780 0.87 -13.19 -26.18
N PHE A 781 1.59 -13.60 -25.13
CA PHE A 781 1.16 -14.62 -24.18
C PHE A 781 1.63 -14.27 -22.76
N TYR A 782 0.68 -14.05 -21.87
CA TYR A 782 0.91 -13.75 -20.46
C TYR A 782 0.34 -14.83 -19.57
N VAL A 783 0.98 -15.03 -18.43
CA VAL A 783 0.37 -15.72 -17.30
C VAL A 783 -0.10 -14.67 -16.28
N ARG A 784 -1.38 -14.72 -15.91
CA ARG A 784 -1.99 -13.80 -14.93
C ARG A 784 -1.87 -14.34 -13.51
N GLY A 785 -1.83 -13.40 -12.57
CA GLY A 785 -1.85 -13.69 -11.14
C GLY A 785 -0.47 -13.92 -10.56
N TYR A 786 0.58 -13.38 -11.18
CA TYR A 786 1.94 -13.44 -10.64
C TYR A 786 2.02 -12.65 -9.34
N ASP A 787 2.37 -13.36 -8.27
CA ASP A 787 2.61 -12.79 -6.94
C ASP A 787 4.12 -12.52 -6.78
N PRO A 788 4.55 -11.25 -6.70
CA PRO A 788 5.97 -10.91 -6.60
C PRO A 788 6.55 -11.15 -5.21
N THR A 789 5.73 -11.43 -4.19
CA THR A 789 6.16 -11.35 -2.78
C THR A 789 7.15 -12.45 -2.38
N MET A 790 6.88 -13.70 -2.74
CA MET A 790 7.77 -14.83 -2.48
C MET A 790 7.40 -16.05 -3.34
N PRO A 791 8.34 -16.99 -3.57
CA PRO A 791 8.01 -18.23 -4.25
C PRO A 791 7.19 -19.16 -3.33
N MET A 792 6.07 -19.66 -3.87
CA MET A 792 5.09 -20.52 -3.19
C MET A 792 4.58 -21.64 -4.10
N GLN A 793 4.41 -22.82 -3.52
CA GLN A 793 3.76 -24.01 -4.09
C GLN A 793 2.34 -24.16 -3.55
N ASP A 794 1.61 -23.05 -3.56
CA ASP A 794 0.26 -22.93 -3.04
C ASP A 794 -0.80 -23.34 -4.08
N LYS A 795 -2.05 -22.94 -3.86
CA LYS A 795 -3.22 -23.18 -4.71
C LYS A 795 -3.49 -22.06 -5.73
N SER A 796 -2.78 -20.93 -5.64
CA SER A 796 -3.02 -19.73 -6.44
C SER A 796 -2.70 -19.91 -7.92
N ALA A 797 -3.02 -18.91 -8.74
CA ALA A 797 -2.61 -18.87 -10.13
C ALA A 797 -1.13 -18.48 -10.31
N SER A 798 -0.50 -17.88 -9.31
CA SER A 798 0.90 -17.46 -9.37
C SER A 798 1.79 -18.64 -9.72
N ILE A 799 2.71 -18.44 -10.67
CA ILE A 799 3.70 -19.45 -11.07
C ILE A 799 4.99 -19.36 -10.24
N HIS A 800 5.12 -18.32 -9.39
CA HIS A 800 6.34 -18.02 -8.66
C HIS A 800 6.66 -19.16 -7.67
N GLY A 801 7.72 -19.93 -7.93
CA GLY A 801 8.09 -21.10 -7.12
C GLY A 801 7.43 -22.43 -7.51
N LYS A 802 6.67 -22.46 -8.62
CA LYS A 802 5.99 -23.65 -9.15
C LYS A 802 6.65 -24.18 -10.45
N PRO A 803 6.45 -25.46 -10.81
CA PRO A 803 6.92 -26.02 -12.08
C PRO A 803 6.45 -25.23 -13.33
N SER A 804 5.29 -24.57 -13.25
CA SER A 804 4.79 -23.66 -14.31
C SER A 804 5.78 -22.53 -14.66
N ARG A 805 6.65 -22.11 -13.74
CA ARG A 805 7.75 -21.18 -14.04
C ARG A 805 8.80 -21.81 -14.95
N ASP A 806 9.15 -23.07 -14.74
CA ASP A 806 10.11 -23.80 -15.58
C ASP A 806 9.56 -24.02 -17.00
N LEU A 807 8.24 -24.15 -17.15
CA LEU A 807 7.57 -24.13 -18.44
C LEU A 807 7.83 -22.81 -19.19
N LEU A 808 7.68 -21.66 -18.53
CA LEU A 808 7.95 -20.36 -19.16
C LEU A 808 9.45 -20.19 -19.46
N TRP A 809 10.33 -20.58 -18.53
CA TRP A 809 11.78 -20.60 -18.75
C TRP A 809 12.17 -21.42 -19.98
N TYR A 810 11.47 -22.53 -20.25
CA TYR A 810 11.67 -23.30 -21.46
C TYR A 810 11.17 -22.55 -22.70
N TRP A 811 9.92 -22.08 -22.68
CA TRP A 811 9.24 -21.55 -23.85
C TRP A 811 9.67 -20.13 -24.25
N TYR A 812 9.72 -19.19 -23.31
CA TYR A 812 9.84 -17.77 -23.61
C TYR A 812 11.15 -17.43 -24.34
N PRO A 813 12.36 -17.79 -23.86
CA PRO A 813 13.59 -17.51 -24.59
C PRO A 813 13.62 -18.17 -25.98
N ARG A 814 13.03 -19.36 -26.12
CA ARG A 814 13.02 -20.12 -27.39
C ARG A 814 12.06 -19.51 -28.40
N ILE A 815 10.90 -19.02 -27.96
CA ILE A 815 9.95 -18.34 -28.84
C ILE A 815 10.46 -16.95 -29.20
N THR A 816 11.00 -16.17 -28.28
CA THR A 816 11.51 -14.83 -28.62
C THR A 816 12.85 -14.88 -29.34
N GLY A 817 13.57 -16.01 -29.29
CA GLY A 817 14.88 -16.15 -29.89
C GLY A 817 15.98 -15.44 -29.12
N ILE A 818 15.71 -15.02 -27.88
CA ILE A 818 16.71 -14.53 -26.94
C ILE A 818 17.53 -15.75 -26.51
N ALA A 819 18.80 -15.80 -26.91
CA ALA A 819 19.68 -16.90 -26.52
C ALA A 819 19.81 -16.95 -24.99
N GLY A 820 19.21 -17.95 -24.36
CA GLY A 820 19.45 -18.23 -22.95
C GLY A 820 20.89 -18.71 -22.77
N ASP A 821 21.80 -17.82 -22.37
CA ASP A 821 23.15 -18.16 -21.94
C ASP A 821 23.13 -18.77 -20.51
N ALA A 822 22.28 -19.78 -20.28
CA ALA A 822 22.28 -20.60 -19.09
C ALA A 822 21.68 -21.98 -19.39
N GLU A 823 22.54 -22.97 -19.66
CA GLU A 823 22.19 -24.36 -19.29
C GLU A 823 22.19 -24.44 -17.75
N PRO A 824 21.30 -25.26 -17.16
CA PRO A 824 21.06 -25.32 -15.72
C PRO A 824 22.28 -25.67 -14.87
#